data_AF-A0A9D9U1E0-F1
#
_entry.id   AF-A0A9D9U1E0-F1
#
_cell.length_a   1.000
_cell.length_b   1.000
_cell.length_c   1.000
_cell.angle_alpha   90.00
_cell.angle_beta   90.00
_cell.angle_gamma   90.00
#
_symmetry.space_group_name_H-M   'P 1'
#
loop_
_entity.id
_entity.type
_entity.pdbx_description
1 polymer ?
#
loop_
_entity_poly.entity_id
_entity_poly.type
_entity_poly.pdbx_seq_one_letter_code
_entity_poly.pdbx_strand_id
1 'polypeptide(L)'
;KKIKSISTTFPEAASITPDKLVKFLSGKSLGSFFPKSFPFNTGIGIKDLAVEFDDKGDSLSKVALNFGVGSYAIDGFDGFSIDGMGIGFILDKPTSPQRKATAIISGDGKVGAIPINLSATMGTDPDDLLFSFTASGISLPSLLNTFLSEGKANKMLRYIPESIKNKEISSITTSINPTSKNFSALAQTSFGEAEIQFNAATAEDKSTMLFAFAPPAGFKFSQLSNTLAPMDGIELSGTALIISTLADDDATSNLSALKDEGDIKVEQGVNLFSSFKLSADLAKLLKVNAIKLKGTCNESFTNMSMNAALDLSIPMGSSITMKEVVFGMRLGTVNPIELTIGGKIEAKIGADLVGFNASFGFAPIDQKIKGEFFMNALKKQNATLVTAKTKDELPEWTNPFGMPGVGLRRLGVSAGLDFKNPILISSLGFTGAARLGTVTDRTKHIEGDATIVVDITKPTNSLIDVTMKNMTILAMIEAFVENANIQGQLRTMLNTGIDQGRVLVVPVDGIQAFGKTYNKGVAVSCQLSLAGIKANGDFSLNESGVSGAGSMDAINWGNGAFIISGRTTNKPQFSFSYTKGSVPTFFIDGKISLLGISSETTASLDASGFSFVTTGRIANAFEATLEGKGSFSESSKGVYVRASLRNDLVSQLNAMVTGKINEAIQTTKNTLQGTRNKLKQAQADLKYYDDEIAKRTAQLQGQKAAAAQTVRNEANRAMKEQLDFINTCTANNKSSQRKIDALGNWPWELVEKAAYYTAIAANNTGIESAKVAYAGYLATVNTTADVVETFPNDVLLLDLYTQKGVAQGALAIANVGVDVAEGVSVATLEATKWVMDKALGGLFDIKSAEFSGTFGLNNQYKVNTALNFTLANNPYNLVAEIDFNNLASSAGKIATDILSGTLIKPGFAKTFAAEFKKPLSNIALVAAPTAIAAGSTTTTVVKPVDGQMIVNGQVATAANSTPWQSKYFRIENLWRSGQRLNVENVTPTTTIINDDAFSAQWVLKPVPNTNYFWIENRWRNGERLNAEKELPTVEKIQDAALSAHWEFVKLSNNLYRIENRWKKGSRLHMENGKLECTKIQDGANSAMWYILSSGIIVADAPPVANIWAGKFVRIENVWKKDNVLQIENGPLSSAPINDGAWSANWVFKTVPNTKYIWIENRWKPGLRLNIETGTLTASTINDNSQSAQWELKLVGENSYRIDNRWQGEKSIHIENGKIECSGISSMAQSALWKIRVMQ
;
A
#
# COMPACT_ATOMS: atom_id res chain seq x y z
N LYS A 1 35.00 -55.77 -72.64
CA LYS A 1 33.54 -55.44 -72.63
C LYS A 1 33.33 -54.39 -71.55
N LYS A 2 32.65 -53.27 -71.82
CA LYS A 2 32.28 -52.29 -70.78
C LYS A 2 30.97 -52.73 -70.12
N ILE A 3 30.84 -52.53 -68.80
CA ILE A 3 29.64 -52.87 -68.04
C ILE A 3 28.67 -51.69 -68.17
N LYS A 4 27.43 -51.94 -68.66
CA LYS A 4 26.40 -50.90 -68.76
C LYS A 4 25.57 -50.78 -67.48
N SER A 5 25.26 -51.91 -66.85
CA SER A 5 24.55 -51.95 -65.58
C SER A 5 24.93 -53.18 -64.76
N ILE A 6 24.73 -53.09 -63.45
CA ILE A 6 24.80 -54.19 -62.49
C ILE A 6 23.49 -54.12 -61.71
N SER A 7 22.76 -55.24 -61.63
CA SER A 7 21.59 -55.36 -60.76
C SER A 7 21.72 -56.61 -59.90
N THR A 8 21.21 -56.54 -58.68
CA THR A 8 21.19 -57.66 -57.74
C THR A 8 19.94 -57.56 -56.86
N THR A 9 19.32 -58.71 -56.61
CA THR A 9 18.20 -58.88 -55.68
C THR A 9 18.70 -59.68 -54.48
N PHE A 10 18.33 -59.26 -53.28
CA PHE A 10 18.78 -59.86 -52.03
C PHE A 10 17.66 -60.69 -51.37
N PRO A 11 18.00 -61.69 -50.53
CA PRO A 11 17.02 -62.38 -49.71
C PRO A 11 16.33 -61.44 -48.72
N GLU A 12 15.10 -61.76 -48.34
CA GLU A 12 14.22 -60.92 -47.50
C GLU A 12 14.81 -60.55 -46.12
N ALA A 13 15.75 -61.36 -45.61
CA ALA A 13 16.47 -61.12 -44.35
C ALA A 13 17.75 -60.26 -44.49
N ALA A 14 18.06 -59.71 -45.68
CA ALA A 14 19.31 -58.99 -45.93
C ALA A 14 19.30 -57.54 -45.43
N SER A 15 19.78 -57.32 -44.21
CA SER A 15 19.96 -55.98 -43.64
C SER A 15 21.33 -55.35 -43.97
N ILE A 16 21.38 -54.04 -44.25
CA ILE A 16 22.62 -53.25 -44.29
C ILE A 16 22.54 -52.03 -43.37
N THR A 17 23.70 -51.57 -42.89
CA THR A 17 23.86 -50.24 -42.29
C THR A 17 23.94 -49.17 -43.39
N PRO A 18 23.15 -48.09 -43.36
CA PRO A 18 23.14 -47.05 -44.39
C PRO A 18 24.52 -46.46 -44.75
N ASP A 19 25.44 -46.35 -43.78
CA ASP A 19 26.80 -45.83 -44.01
C ASP A 19 27.64 -46.67 -44.98
N LYS A 20 27.30 -47.96 -45.16
CA LYS A 20 27.97 -48.83 -46.13
C LYS A 20 27.63 -48.47 -47.58
N LEU A 21 26.54 -47.71 -47.82
CA LEU A 21 26.11 -47.27 -49.14
C LEU A 21 26.81 -46.00 -49.64
N VAL A 22 27.54 -45.29 -48.77
CA VAL A 22 28.17 -43.98 -49.06
C VAL A 22 29.02 -43.97 -50.35
N LYS A 23 29.68 -45.09 -50.68
CA LYS A 23 30.47 -45.22 -51.91
C LYS A 23 29.63 -45.19 -53.19
N PHE A 24 28.43 -45.78 -53.17
CA PHE A 24 27.50 -45.77 -54.31
C PHE A 24 26.78 -44.42 -54.44
N LEU A 25 26.65 -43.69 -53.33
CA LEU A 25 26.00 -42.38 -53.23
C LEU A 25 27.00 -41.20 -53.32
N SER A 26 28.13 -41.42 -54.02
CA SER A 26 29.16 -40.41 -54.29
C SER A 26 29.66 -39.63 -53.06
N GLY A 27 29.85 -40.33 -51.94
CA GLY A 27 30.40 -39.75 -50.70
C GLY A 27 29.35 -39.16 -49.75
N LYS A 28 28.05 -39.21 -50.08
CA LYS A 28 26.95 -38.84 -49.20
C LYS A 28 26.35 -40.05 -48.48
N SER A 29 25.85 -39.86 -47.25
CA SER A 29 25.05 -40.87 -46.56
C SER A 29 23.62 -40.91 -47.13
N LEU A 30 22.97 -42.07 -47.09
CA LEU A 30 21.58 -42.23 -47.58
C LEU A 30 20.62 -41.29 -46.83
N GLY A 31 20.77 -41.16 -45.51
CA GLY A 31 19.97 -40.24 -44.70
C GLY A 31 20.17 -38.75 -45.01
N SER A 32 21.14 -38.36 -45.85
CA SER A 32 21.27 -36.96 -46.31
C SER A 32 20.35 -36.60 -47.48
N PHE A 33 19.60 -37.57 -48.01
CA PHE A 33 18.61 -37.39 -49.08
C PHE A 33 17.16 -37.46 -48.59
N PHE A 34 16.92 -37.59 -47.29
CA PHE A 34 15.61 -37.76 -46.67
C PHE A 34 15.50 -36.86 -45.42
N PRO A 35 14.28 -36.59 -44.90
CA PRO A 35 14.12 -35.83 -43.66
C PRO A 35 14.88 -36.43 -42.47
N LYS A 36 15.40 -35.59 -41.57
CA LYS A 36 16.23 -36.02 -40.43
C LYS A 36 15.54 -36.99 -39.46
N SER A 37 14.22 -37.00 -39.44
CA SER A 37 13.36 -37.87 -38.61
C SER A 37 13.23 -39.30 -39.14
N PHE A 38 13.65 -39.57 -40.38
CA PHE A 38 13.44 -40.86 -41.05
C PHE A 38 14.27 -41.99 -40.39
N PRO A 39 13.71 -43.21 -40.17
CA PRO A 39 14.24 -44.19 -39.20
C PRO A 39 15.45 -45.02 -39.69
N PHE A 40 16.45 -44.38 -40.31
CA PHE A 40 17.67 -45.05 -40.80
C PHE A 40 18.53 -45.69 -39.70
N ASN A 41 18.32 -45.29 -38.45
CA ASN A 41 19.00 -45.84 -37.27
C ASN A 41 18.56 -47.29 -36.92
N THR A 42 17.42 -47.77 -37.42
CA THR A 42 16.96 -49.15 -37.19
C THR A 42 17.65 -50.17 -38.12
N GLY A 43 18.50 -49.71 -39.04
CA GLY A 43 18.96 -50.50 -40.17
C GLY A 43 17.92 -50.56 -41.30
N ILE A 44 18.36 -50.97 -42.50
CA ILE A 44 17.48 -51.10 -43.67
C ILE A 44 17.58 -52.49 -44.27
N GLY A 45 16.45 -53.08 -44.65
CA GLY A 45 16.39 -54.34 -45.40
C GLY A 45 16.45 -54.04 -46.89
N ILE A 46 17.51 -54.43 -47.59
CA ILE A 46 17.59 -54.20 -49.04
C ILE A 46 16.90 -55.34 -49.77
N LYS A 47 16.03 -55.00 -50.73
CA LYS A 47 15.43 -55.93 -51.67
C LYS A 47 16.20 -55.96 -52.99
N ASP A 48 16.41 -54.80 -53.61
CA ASP A 48 17.11 -54.67 -54.89
C ASP A 48 18.11 -53.51 -54.87
N LEU A 49 19.26 -53.71 -55.54
CA LEU A 49 20.20 -52.64 -55.87
C LEU A 49 20.53 -52.73 -57.37
N ALA A 50 20.33 -51.63 -58.09
CA ALA A 50 20.76 -51.47 -59.47
C ALA A 50 21.67 -50.25 -59.61
N VAL A 51 22.73 -50.40 -60.40
CA VAL A 51 23.74 -49.37 -60.68
C VAL A 51 23.96 -49.35 -62.19
N GLU A 52 23.73 -48.19 -62.79
CA GLU A 52 23.89 -47.95 -64.23
C GLU A 52 25.09 -47.02 -64.46
N PHE A 53 25.81 -47.25 -65.55
CA PHE A 53 26.96 -46.45 -65.98
C PHE A 53 26.58 -45.59 -67.19
N ASP A 54 27.36 -44.53 -67.46
CA ASP A 54 27.21 -43.76 -68.69
C ASP A 54 27.56 -44.58 -69.96
N ASP A 55 27.29 -44.04 -71.15
CA ASP A 55 27.62 -44.72 -72.42
C ASP A 55 29.12 -44.97 -72.61
N LYS A 56 29.96 -44.23 -71.88
CA LYS A 56 31.40 -44.45 -71.84
C LYS A 56 31.77 -45.55 -70.85
N GLY A 57 30.92 -45.93 -69.90
CA GLY A 57 31.23 -46.90 -68.83
C GLY A 57 32.22 -46.38 -67.79
N ASP A 58 32.48 -45.06 -67.78
CA ASP A 58 33.57 -44.45 -67.00
C ASP A 58 33.02 -43.67 -65.77
N SER A 59 31.72 -43.39 -65.71
CA SER A 59 31.04 -42.81 -64.54
C SER A 59 29.64 -43.40 -64.31
N LEU A 60 29.07 -43.19 -63.10
CA LEU A 60 27.72 -43.63 -62.76
C LEU A 60 26.67 -42.70 -63.40
N SER A 61 25.75 -43.28 -64.16
CA SER A 61 24.60 -42.56 -64.72
C SER A 61 23.41 -42.56 -63.77
N LYS A 62 23.19 -43.65 -63.02
CA LYS A 62 22.06 -43.82 -62.09
C LYS A 62 22.33 -44.89 -61.03
N VAL A 63 21.78 -44.71 -59.84
CA VAL A 63 21.71 -45.72 -58.78
C VAL A 63 20.26 -45.85 -58.34
N ALA A 64 19.72 -47.06 -58.32
CA ALA A 64 18.38 -47.36 -57.82
C ALA A 64 18.44 -48.39 -56.68
N LEU A 65 17.68 -48.16 -55.62
CA LEU A 65 17.69 -48.97 -54.40
C LEU A 65 16.26 -49.20 -53.92
N ASN A 66 15.82 -50.45 -53.89
CA ASN A 66 14.57 -50.85 -53.25
C ASN A 66 14.89 -51.38 -51.85
N PHE A 67 14.37 -50.74 -50.81
CA PHE A 67 14.63 -51.12 -49.42
C PHE A 67 13.42 -50.89 -48.51
N GLY A 68 13.35 -51.67 -47.43
CA GLY A 68 12.42 -51.48 -46.32
C GLY A 68 13.10 -50.87 -45.10
N VAL A 69 12.31 -50.18 -44.28
CA VAL A 69 12.71 -49.65 -42.97
C VAL A 69 11.72 -50.07 -41.88
N GLY A 70 12.09 -49.91 -40.61
CA GLY A 70 11.17 -50.12 -39.49
C GLY A 70 10.08 -49.05 -39.41
N SER A 71 9.20 -49.17 -38.40
CA SER A 71 8.14 -48.19 -38.11
C SER A 71 8.68 -46.75 -38.07
N TYR A 72 8.09 -45.86 -38.84
CA TYR A 72 8.39 -44.43 -38.82
C TYR A 72 7.37 -43.68 -37.96
N ALA A 73 7.77 -43.26 -36.76
CA ALA A 73 7.07 -42.26 -35.98
C ALA A 73 7.47 -40.86 -36.47
N ILE A 74 6.51 -40.04 -36.90
CA ILE A 74 6.79 -38.72 -37.48
C ILE A 74 6.86 -37.69 -36.35
N ASP A 75 8.00 -36.98 -36.23
CA ASP A 75 8.23 -35.99 -35.17
C ASP A 75 7.17 -34.87 -35.17
N GLY A 76 6.42 -34.75 -34.07
CA GLY A 76 5.29 -33.84 -33.89
C GLY A 76 3.92 -34.52 -33.92
N PHE A 77 3.80 -35.61 -34.69
CA PHE A 77 2.58 -36.39 -34.85
C PHE A 77 2.50 -37.51 -33.82
N ASP A 78 2.39 -37.12 -32.54
CA ASP A 78 2.66 -37.97 -31.37
C ASP A 78 1.88 -39.32 -31.30
N GLY A 79 0.75 -39.45 -32.00
CA GLY A 79 -0.08 -40.66 -32.05
C GLY A 79 0.04 -41.51 -33.31
N PHE A 80 0.84 -41.10 -34.32
CA PHE A 80 0.83 -41.69 -35.65
C PHE A 80 2.19 -42.31 -36.05
N SER A 81 2.14 -43.56 -36.52
CA SER A 81 3.28 -44.27 -37.11
C SER A 81 2.92 -44.88 -38.46
N ILE A 82 3.92 -44.99 -39.34
CA ILE A 82 3.84 -45.73 -40.60
C ILE A 82 4.64 -47.03 -40.45
N ASP A 83 3.95 -48.15 -40.55
CA ASP A 83 4.50 -49.51 -40.51
C ASP A 83 4.79 -50.04 -41.92
N GLY A 84 5.59 -51.12 -42.02
CA GLY A 84 5.77 -51.86 -43.27
C GLY A 84 6.38 -51.08 -44.43
N MET A 85 7.15 -50.01 -44.15
CA MET A 85 7.55 -49.05 -45.17
C MET A 85 8.47 -49.63 -46.25
N GLY A 86 8.01 -49.61 -47.50
CA GLY A 86 8.76 -49.95 -48.71
C GLY A 86 9.13 -48.71 -49.52
N ILE A 87 10.41 -48.55 -49.83
CA ILE A 87 10.99 -47.36 -50.48
C ILE A 87 11.74 -47.77 -51.75
N GLY A 88 11.34 -47.20 -52.89
CA GLY A 88 12.11 -47.22 -54.14
C GLY A 88 12.81 -45.88 -54.33
N PHE A 89 14.12 -45.83 -54.09
CA PHE A 89 14.96 -44.64 -54.20
C PHE A 89 15.76 -44.65 -55.51
N ILE A 90 15.85 -43.51 -56.19
CA ILE A 90 16.66 -43.31 -57.41
C ILE A 90 17.51 -42.05 -57.25
N LEU A 91 18.82 -42.20 -57.51
CA LEU A 91 19.78 -41.10 -57.63
C LEU A 91 20.34 -41.06 -59.06
N ASP A 92 19.86 -40.12 -59.84
CA ASP A 92 20.35 -39.84 -61.20
C ASP A 92 21.62 -38.99 -61.14
N LYS A 93 22.57 -39.32 -62.03
CA LYS A 93 23.90 -38.70 -62.18
C LYS A 93 24.63 -38.49 -60.84
N PRO A 94 24.86 -39.53 -60.00
CA PRO A 94 25.37 -39.37 -58.63
C PRO A 94 26.62 -38.48 -58.49
N THR A 95 27.53 -38.59 -59.45
CA THR A 95 28.82 -37.88 -59.52
C THR A 95 28.73 -36.43 -60.00
N SER A 96 27.55 -35.98 -60.46
CA SER A 96 27.33 -34.68 -61.07
C SER A 96 26.84 -33.62 -60.06
N PRO A 97 27.17 -32.33 -60.24
CA PRO A 97 26.48 -31.23 -59.56
C PRO A 97 24.97 -31.19 -59.88
N GLN A 98 24.56 -31.66 -61.06
CA GLN A 98 23.17 -31.72 -61.51
C GLN A 98 22.48 -33.06 -61.16
N ARG A 99 22.96 -33.76 -60.13
CA ARG A 99 22.31 -34.97 -59.59
C ARG A 99 20.86 -34.70 -59.18
N LYS A 100 20.00 -35.70 -59.32
CA LYS A 100 18.62 -35.66 -58.84
C LYS A 100 18.34 -36.90 -57.98
N ALA A 101 17.93 -36.68 -56.74
CA ALA A 101 17.33 -37.72 -55.93
C ALA A 101 15.83 -37.72 -56.18
N THR A 102 15.21 -38.90 -56.14
CA THR A 102 13.77 -39.11 -56.07
C THR A 102 13.48 -40.37 -55.26
N ALA A 103 12.31 -40.44 -54.62
CA ALA A 103 11.84 -41.68 -54.01
C ALA A 103 10.33 -41.86 -54.18
N ILE A 104 9.90 -43.12 -54.29
CA ILE A 104 8.52 -43.55 -54.08
C ILE A 104 8.50 -44.33 -52.77
N ILE A 105 7.60 -43.96 -51.87
CA ILE A 105 7.46 -44.57 -50.54
C ILE A 105 6.03 -45.07 -50.40
N SER A 106 5.88 -46.25 -49.81
CA SER A 106 4.60 -46.86 -49.44
C SER A 106 4.71 -47.41 -48.03
N GLY A 107 3.59 -47.49 -47.31
CA GLY A 107 3.53 -48.09 -45.98
C GLY A 107 2.11 -48.11 -45.42
N ASP A 108 1.91 -48.86 -44.35
CA ASP A 108 0.61 -49.03 -43.69
C ASP A 108 0.50 -48.10 -42.49
N GLY A 109 -0.71 -47.64 -42.18
CA GLY A 109 -1.00 -46.86 -40.98
C GLY A 109 -2.43 -47.09 -40.50
N LYS A 110 -2.81 -46.40 -39.43
CA LYS A 110 -4.18 -46.45 -38.89
C LYS A 110 -4.69 -45.06 -38.52
N VAL A 111 -5.99 -44.83 -38.74
CA VAL A 111 -6.72 -43.67 -38.21
C VAL A 111 -7.82 -44.18 -37.29
N GLY A 112 -7.62 -44.04 -35.99
CA GLY A 112 -8.38 -44.79 -34.98
C GLY A 112 -8.27 -46.30 -35.22
N ALA A 113 -9.40 -46.96 -35.52
CA ALA A 113 -9.46 -48.37 -35.85
C ALA A 113 -9.34 -48.68 -37.36
N ILE A 114 -9.32 -47.67 -38.23
CA ILE A 114 -9.40 -47.84 -39.69
C ILE A 114 -7.99 -47.98 -40.27
N PRO A 115 -7.66 -49.09 -40.96
CA PRO A 115 -6.40 -49.24 -41.65
C PRO A 115 -6.35 -48.33 -42.89
N ILE A 116 -5.21 -47.70 -43.12
CA ILE A 116 -4.95 -46.84 -44.28
C ILE A 116 -3.64 -47.26 -44.97
N ASN A 117 -3.65 -47.20 -46.30
CA ASN A 117 -2.44 -47.36 -47.11
C ASN A 117 -1.91 -45.95 -47.41
N LEU A 118 -0.67 -45.66 -47.04
CA LEU A 118 -0.02 -44.40 -47.33
C LEU A 118 0.90 -44.54 -48.56
N SER A 119 0.90 -43.50 -49.38
CA SER A 119 1.86 -43.36 -50.48
C SER A 119 2.46 -41.96 -50.47
N ALA A 120 3.75 -41.87 -50.79
CA ALA A 120 4.46 -40.60 -50.91
C ALA A 120 5.43 -40.62 -52.09
N THR A 121 5.64 -39.45 -52.65
CA THR A 121 6.75 -39.18 -53.58
C THR A 121 7.66 -38.12 -52.97
N MET A 122 8.96 -38.25 -53.20
CA MET A 122 9.97 -37.29 -52.78
C MET A 122 10.72 -36.77 -54.00
N GLY A 123 10.89 -35.46 -54.09
CA GLY A 123 11.72 -34.80 -55.08
C GLY A 123 13.21 -34.87 -54.73
N THR A 124 13.97 -33.90 -55.22
CA THR A 124 15.40 -33.76 -54.90
C THR A 124 15.63 -32.98 -53.62
N ASP A 125 14.64 -32.19 -53.18
CA ASP A 125 14.63 -31.64 -51.83
C ASP A 125 13.95 -32.65 -50.87
N PRO A 126 14.59 -33.03 -49.74
CA PRO A 126 13.94 -33.86 -48.73
C PRO A 126 12.62 -33.28 -48.20
N ASP A 127 12.44 -31.96 -48.26
CA ASP A 127 11.26 -31.27 -47.77
C ASP A 127 10.05 -31.35 -48.73
N ASP A 128 10.27 -31.83 -49.97
CA ASP A 128 9.23 -32.19 -50.94
C ASP A 128 8.44 -33.44 -50.52
N LEU A 129 8.85 -34.17 -49.48
CA LEU A 129 8.23 -35.44 -49.10
C LEU A 129 6.78 -35.22 -48.60
N LEU A 130 5.82 -35.81 -49.31
CA LEU A 130 4.40 -35.64 -49.03
C LEU A 130 3.69 -37.00 -48.93
N PHE A 131 3.32 -37.43 -47.73
CA PHE A 131 2.51 -38.64 -47.54
C PHE A 131 1.03 -38.32 -47.77
N SER A 132 0.37 -39.17 -48.54
CA SER A 132 -1.05 -39.06 -48.86
C SER A 132 -1.77 -40.39 -48.62
N PHE A 133 -3.02 -40.31 -48.17
CA PHE A 133 -3.93 -41.45 -48.12
C PHE A 133 -5.37 -40.99 -48.39
N THR A 134 -6.24 -41.95 -48.66
CA THR A 134 -7.69 -41.74 -48.67
C THR A 134 -8.37 -42.65 -47.66
N ALA A 135 -9.44 -42.17 -47.04
CA ALA A 135 -10.22 -42.94 -46.07
C ALA A 135 -11.68 -42.46 -46.02
N SER A 136 -12.53 -43.20 -45.32
CA SER A 136 -13.96 -42.91 -45.13
C SER A 136 -14.42 -43.42 -43.74
N GLY A 137 -15.53 -42.92 -43.23
CA GLY A 137 -16.09 -43.37 -41.94
C GLY A 137 -15.33 -42.88 -40.70
N ILE A 138 -14.61 -41.76 -40.82
CA ILE A 138 -13.79 -41.20 -39.73
C ILE A 138 -14.56 -40.08 -39.02
N SER A 139 -14.56 -40.06 -37.69
CA SER A 139 -14.99 -38.88 -36.91
C SER A 139 -13.84 -37.90 -36.69
N LEU A 140 -14.13 -36.61 -36.62
CA LEU A 140 -13.10 -35.58 -36.43
C LEU A 140 -12.27 -35.75 -35.14
N PRO A 141 -12.84 -36.13 -33.98
CA PRO A 141 -12.06 -36.50 -32.79
C PRO A 141 -11.15 -37.70 -33.01
N SER A 142 -11.58 -38.72 -33.76
CA SER A 142 -10.73 -39.88 -34.10
C SER A 142 -9.56 -39.49 -34.99
N LEU A 143 -9.77 -38.56 -35.94
CA LEU A 143 -8.71 -38.02 -36.78
C LEU A 143 -7.68 -37.26 -35.95
N LEU A 144 -8.12 -36.29 -35.13
CA LEU A 144 -7.20 -35.47 -34.34
C LEU A 144 -6.44 -36.30 -33.29
N ASN A 145 -7.10 -37.22 -32.59
CA ASN A 145 -6.43 -38.12 -31.63
C ASN A 145 -5.51 -39.16 -32.28
N THR A 146 -5.60 -39.40 -33.59
CA THR A 146 -4.62 -40.21 -34.32
C THR A 146 -3.31 -39.43 -34.50
N PHE A 147 -3.41 -38.16 -34.87
CA PHE A 147 -2.26 -37.37 -35.30
C PHE A 147 -1.65 -36.50 -34.18
N LEU A 148 -2.37 -36.28 -33.07
CA LEU A 148 -1.97 -35.41 -31.98
C LEU A 148 -2.18 -36.11 -30.64
N SER A 149 -1.41 -35.72 -29.62
CA SER A 149 -1.67 -36.15 -28.24
C SER A 149 -3.04 -35.68 -27.75
N GLU A 150 -3.63 -36.43 -26.81
CA GLU A 150 -4.98 -36.16 -26.26
C GLU A 150 -5.14 -34.72 -25.75
N GLY A 151 -4.11 -34.14 -25.12
CA GLY A 151 -4.10 -32.74 -24.68
C GLY A 151 -4.20 -31.75 -25.84
N LYS A 152 -3.35 -31.91 -26.87
CA LYS A 152 -3.37 -31.10 -28.10
C LYS A 152 -4.72 -31.22 -28.82
N ALA A 153 -5.22 -32.45 -29.01
CA ALA A 153 -6.49 -32.71 -29.68
C ALA A 153 -7.67 -32.09 -28.92
N ASN A 154 -7.78 -32.28 -27.60
CA ASN A 154 -8.84 -31.69 -26.79
C ASN A 154 -8.78 -30.14 -26.79
N LYS A 155 -7.59 -29.56 -26.78
CA LYS A 155 -7.38 -28.10 -26.91
C LYS A 155 -7.87 -27.54 -28.26
N MET A 156 -7.77 -28.31 -29.34
CA MET A 156 -8.30 -27.93 -30.66
C MET A 156 -9.82 -28.16 -30.74
N LEU A 157 -10.31 -29.31 -30.27
CA LEU A 157 -11.72 -29.71 -30.26
C LEU A 157 -12.63 -28.79 -29.43
N ARG A 158 -12.09 -27.98 -28.50
CA ARG A 158 -12.87 -27.04 -27.68
C ARG A 158 -13.54 -25.92 -28.49
N TYR A 159 -12.98 -25.56 -29.64
CA TYR A 159 -13.53 -24.52 -30.51
C TYR A 159 -14.54 -25.07 -31.53
N ILE A 160 -14.69 -26.40 -31.61
CA ILE A 160 -15.58 -27.05 -32.56
C ILE A 160 -16.96 -27.25 -31.93
N PRO A 161 -18.03 -26.65 -32.49
CA PRO A 161 -19.40 -26.85 -32.03
C PRO A 161 -19.80 -28.33 -32.00
N GLU A 162 -20.53 -28.74 -30.97
CA GLU A 162 -20.95 -30.15 -30.79
C GLU A 162 -21.82 -30.69 -31.94
N SER A 163 -22.56 -29.82 -32.64
CA SER A 163 -23.34 -30.18 -33.82
C SER A 163 -22.49 -30.63 -35.01
N ILE A 164 -21.20 -30.24 -35.04
CA ILE A 164 -20.21 -30.61 -36.06
C ILE A 164 -19.27 -31.71 -35.55
N LYS A 165 -18.81 -31.62 -34.28
CA LYS A 165 -17.78 -32.49 -33.70
C LYS A 165 -18.04 -33.98 -33.90
N ASN A 166 -19.30 -34.40 -33.76
CA ASN A 166 -19.70 -35.81 -33.79
C ASN A 166 -20.16 -36.29 -35.18
N LYS A 167 -19.87 -35.53 -36.25
CA LYS A 167 -20.22 -35.91 -37.62
C LYS A 167 -19.16 -36.79 -38.27
N GLU A 168 -19.65 -37.67 -39.13
CA GLU A 168 -18.86 -38.60 -39.92
C GLU A 168 -18.34 -37.92 -41.19
N ILE A 169 -17.06 -38.13 -41.48
CA ILE A 169 -16.40 -37.73 -42.72
C ILE A 169 -16.59 -38.89 -43.71
N SER A 170 -17.42 -38.67 -44.75
CA SER A 170 -17.79 -39.70 -45.72
C SER A 170 -16.62 -40.07 -46.64
N SER A 171 -15.74 -39.11 -46.93
CA SER A 171 -14.46 -39.36 -47.61
C SER A 171 -13.46 -38.27 -47.24
N ILE A 172 -12.20 -38.64 -47.01
CA ILE A 172 -11.09 -37.71 -46.77
C ILE A 172 -9.92 -38.06 -47.68
N THR A 173 -9.31 -37.04 -48.27
CA THR A 173 -8.02 -37.10 -48.98
C THR A 173 -7.04 -36.26 -48.19
N THR A 174 -5.98 -36.88 -47.69
CA THR A 174 -5.02 -36.24 -46.77
C THR A 174 -3.66 -36.03 -47.41
N SER A 175 -2.91 -35.12 -46.79
CA SER A 175 -1.56 -34.73 -47.14
C SER A 175 -0.80 -34.43 -45.86
N ILE A 176 0.34 -35.09 -45.65
CA ILE A 176 1.19 -34.95 -44.46
C ILE A 176 2.61 -34.65 -44.92
N ASN A 177 3.09 -33.45 -44.60
CA ASN A 177 4.48 -33.07 -44.81
C ASN A 177 5.26 -33.21 -43.49
N PRO A 178 6.19 -34.17 -43.37
CA PRO A 178 6.86 -34.49 -42.12
C PRO A 178 7.92 -33.45 -41.71
N THR A 179 8.52 -32.70 -42.63
CA THR A 179 9.48 -31.64 -42.28
C THR A 179 8.76 -30.44 -41.65
N SER A 180 7.74 -29.89 -42.33
CA SER A 180 6.99 -28.72 -41.87
C SER A 180 6.01 -29.05 -40.73
N LYS A 181 5.77 -30.34 -40.47
CA LYS A 181 4.80 -30.85 -39.48
C LYS A 181 3.36 -30.42 -39.78
N ASN A 182 3.08 -30.18 -41.07
CA ASN A 182 1.76 -29.78 -41.55
C ASN A 182 0.96 -31.01 -41.97
N PHE A 183 -0.26 -31.10 -41.45
CA PHE A 183 -1.34 -31.91 -41.99
C PHE A 183 -2.29 -30.99 -42.75
N SER A 184 -2.68 -31.38 -43.96
CA SER A 184 -3.82 -30.80 -44.66
C SER A 184 -4.70 -31.91 -45.24
N ALA A 185 -6.01 -31.69 -45.27
CA ALA A 185 -6.94 -32.64 -45.85
C ALA A 185 -8.17 -31.95 -46.41
N LEU A 186 -8.63 -32.45 -47.56
CA LEU A 186 -9.95 -32.13 -48.11
C LEU A 186 -10.88 -33.31 -47.85
N ALA A 187 -12.07 -32.99 -47.37
CA ALA A 187 -13.05 -33.93 -46.85
C ALA A 187 -14.44 -33.64 -47.43
N GLN A 188 -15.27 -34.68 -47.48
CA GLN A 188 -16.71 -34.55 -47.69
C GLN A 188 -17.43 -35.02 -46.42
N THR A 189 -18.46 -34.28 -46.03
CA THR A 189 -19.21 -34.49 -44.78
C THR A 189 -20.70 -34.37 -45.04
N SER A 190 -21.54 -34.73 -44.05
CA SER A 190 -22.98 -34.45 -44.11
C SER A 190 -23.34 -32.96 -44.21
N PHE A 191 -22.37 -32.06 -43.99
CA PHE A 191 -22.51 -30.61 -44.09
C PHE A 191 -21.67 -30.02 -45.23
N GLY A 192 -21.36 -30.82 -46.26
CA GLY A 192 -20.67 -30.37 -47.47
C GLY A 192 -19.16 -30.59 -47.43
N GLU A 193 -18.46 -29.81 -48.25
CA GLU A 193 -16.99 -29.86 -48.36
C GLU A 193 -16.37 -29.32 -47.08
N ALA A 194 -15.36 -30.01 -46.55
CA ALA A 194 -14.63 -29.59 -45.37
C ALA A 194 -13.11 -29.63 -45.64
N GLU A 195 -12.38 -28.77 -44.95
CA GLU A 195 -10.94 -28.68 -45.00
C GLU A 195 -10.39 -28.72 -43.58
N ILE A 196 -9.34 -29.52 -43.38
CA ILE A 196 -8.72 -29.73 -42.08
C ILE A 196 -7.23 -29.46 -42.26
N GLN A 197 -6.74 -28.37 -41.69
CA GLN A 197 -5.32 -28.06 -41.62
C GLN A 197 -4.88 -27.98 -40.16
N PHE A 198 -3.74 -28.56 -39.81
CA PHE A 198 -3.10 -28.30 -38.52
C PHE A 198 -1.58 -28.44 -38.57
N ASN A 199 -0.89 -27.63 -37.78
CA ASN A 199 0.55 -27.75 -37.55
C ASN A 199 0.81 -28.48 -36.23
N ALA A 200 1.49 -29.63 -36.32
CA ALA A 200 1.84 -30.48 -35.19
C ALA A 200 3.14 -30.01 -34.49
N ALA A 201 3.21 -28.73 -34.14
CA ALA A 201 4.36 -28.13 -33.47
C ALA A 201 4.76 -28.91 -32.19
N THR A 202 6.06 -29.04 -31.95
CA THR A 202 6.61 -29.72 -30.76
C THR A 202 6.21 -29.01 -29.46
N ALA A 203 5.99 -27.69 -29.49
CA ALA A 203 5.50 -26.91 -28.36
C ALA A 203 3.97 -26.75 -28.45
N GLU A 204 3.25 -27.20 -27.42
CA GLU A 204 1.77 -27.27 -27.40
C GLU A 204 1.09 -25.90 -27.51
N ASP A 205 1.75 -24.81 -27.11
CA ASP A 205 1.30 -23.43 -27.29
C ASP A 205 1.38 -22.94 -28.73
N LYS A 206 2.18 -23.59 -29.59
CA LYS A 206 2.41 -23.21 -30.99
C LYS A 206 1.67 -24.07 -32.02
N SER A 207 1.00 -25.15 -31.60
CA SER A 207 0.19 -25.95 -32.53
C SER A 207 -1.05 -25.16 -32.97
N THR A 208 -1.24 -25.04 -34.28
CA THR A 208 -2.39 -24.35 -34.89
C THR A 208 -3.32 -25.34 -35.57
N MET A 209 -4.61 -25.02 -35.65
CA MET A 209 -5.58 -25.72 -36.48
C MET A 209 -6.53 -24.71 -37.14
N LEU A 210 -6.77 -24.92 -38.43
CA LEU A 210 -7.85 -24.34 -39.21
C LEU A 210 -8.75 -25.51 -39.65
N PHE A 211 -9.99 -25.52 -39.17
CA PHE A 211 -11.04 -26.43 -39.64
C PHE A 211 -12.11 -25.61 -40.34
N ALA A 212 -12.23 -25.74 -41.65
CA ALA A 212 -13.21 -25.02 -42.44
C ALA A 212 -14.26 -25.96 -43.04
N PHE A 213 -15.49 -25.50 -43.25
CA PHE A 213 -16.47 -26.20 -44.07
C PHE A 213 -17.37 -25.27 -44.86
N ALA A 214 -17.69 -25.67 -46.09
CA ALA A 214 -18.57 -25.00 -47.03
C ALA A 214 -19.90 -25.78 -47.13
N PRO A 215 -21.02 -25.24 -46.61
CA PRO A 215 -22.30 -25.93 -46.64
C PRO A 215 -22.83 -26.17 -48.07
N PRO A 216 -23.56 -27.28 -48.31
CA PRO A 216 -24.15 -27.55 -49.61
C PRO A 216 -25.30 -26.57 -49.92
N ALA A 217 -25.66 -26.47 -51.20
CA ALA A 217 -26.82 -25.68 -51.63
C ALA A 217 -28.10 -26.14 -50.91
N GLY A 218 -28.88 -25.19 -50.39
CA GLY A 218 -30.11 -25.46 -49.62
C GLY A 218 -29.89 -25.80 -48.14
N PHE A 219 -28.64 -25.72 -47.64
CA PHE A 219 -28.34 -25.79 -46.22
C PHE A 219 -29.12 -24.77 -45.39
N LYS A 220 -29.44 -25.13 -44.15
CA LYS A 220 -30.11 -24.27 -43.17
C LYS A 220 -29.25 -24.12 -41.93
N PHE A 221 -28.99 -22.88 -41.51
CA PHE A 221 -28.24 -22.59 -40.29
C PHE A 221 -28.96 -23.13 -39.04
N SER A 222 -30.29 -23.28 -39.06
CA SER A 222 -31.03 -24.00 -38.02
C SER A 222 -30.54 -25.44 -37.77
N GLN A 223 -29.87 -26.08 -38.73
CA GLN A 223 -29.28 -27.41 -38.58
C GLN A 223 -28.01 -27.41 -37.69
N LEU A 224 -27.36 -26.26 -37.51
CA LEU A 224 -26.23 -26.10 -36.57
C LEU A 224 -26.72 -25.75 -35.17
N SER A 225 -27.72 -24.87 -35.08
CA SER A 225 -28.36 -24.42 -33.85
C SER A 225 -29.68 -23.72 -34.15
N ASN A 226 -30.72 -24.01 -33.36
CA ASN A 226 -32.03 -23.34 -33.47
C ASN A 226 -31.93 -21.81 -33.31
N THR A 227 -30.91 -21.30 -32.60
CA THR A 227 -30.64 -19.86 -32.46
C THR A 227 -30.37 -19.18 -33.81
N LEU A 228 -29.85 -19.91 -34.79
CA LEU A 228 -29.55 -19.40 -36.13
C LEU A 228 -30.71 -19.56 -37.13
N ALA A 229 -31.86 -20.11 -36.72
CA ALA A 229 -33.03 -20.25 -37.60
C ALA A 229 -33.46 -18.97 -38.34
N PRO A 230 -33.28 -17.73 -37.81
CA PRO A 230 -33.57 -16.52 -38.58
C PRO A 230 -32.69 -16.31 -39.82
N MET A 231 -31.50 -16.92 -39.87
CA MET A 231 -30.60 -16.82 -41.02
C MET A 231 -31.08 -17.66 -42.21
N ASP A 232 -31.93 -18.67 -41.97
CA ASP A 232 -32.51 -19.52 -43.03
C ASP A 232 -33.40 -18.72 -44.01
N GLY A 233 -33.87 -17.53 -43.60
CA GLY A 233 -34.64 -16.61 -44.45
C GLY A 233 -33.80 -15.63 -45.28
N ILE A 234 -32.46 -15.65 -45.15
CA ILE A 234 -31.55 -14.77 -45.87
C ILE A 234 -30.90 -15.57 -47.00
N GLU A 235 -30.99 -15.08 -48.24
CA GLU A 235 -30.38 -15.73 -49.41
C GLU A 235 -28.84 -15.52 -49.40
N LEU A 236 -28.18 -16.33 -48.59
CA LEU A 236 -26.73 -16.38 -48.43
C LEU A 236 -26.11 -17.38 -49.42
N SER A 237 -25.00 -16.98 -50.04
CA SER A 237 -24.26 -17.75 -51.05
C SER A 237 -22.76 -17.72 -50.74
N GLY A 238 -21.98 -18.67 -51.27
CA GLY A 238 -20.53 -18.73 -50.99
C GLY A 238 -20.21 -18.82 -49.50
N THR A 239 -21.07 -19.51 -48.74
CA THR A 239 -20.93 -19.62 -47.28
C THR A 239 -19.81 -20.57 -46.92
N ALA A 240 -18.98 -20.18 -45.96
CA ALA A 240 -18.02 -21.05 -45.30
C ALA A 240 -17.90 -20.69 -43.82
N LEU A 241 -17.80 -21.70 -42.95
CA LEU A 241 -17.47 -21.50 -41.54
C LEU A 241 -16.03 -21.97 -41.30
N ILE A 242 -15.23 -21.16 -40.60
CA ILE A 242 -13.81 -21.42 -40.36
C ILE A 242 -13.52 -21.34 -38.88
N ILE A 243 -13.13 -22.47 -38.30
CA ILE A 243 -12.81 -22.63 -36.89
C ILE A 243 -11.29 -22.58 -36.75
N SER A 244 -10.78 -21.50 -36.16
CA SER A 244 -9.34 -21.31 -35.96
C SER A 244 -8.97 -21.31 -34.48
N THR A 245 -7.84 -21.94 -34.15
CA THR A 245 -7.30 -21.93 -32.78
C THR A 245 -6.56 -20.65 -32.42
N LEU A 246 -6.22 -19.80 -33.39
CA LEU A 246 -5.55 -18.50 -33.22
C LEU A 246 -6.13 -17.49 -34.21
N ALA A 247 -5.89 -16.19 -33.98
CA ALA A 247 -6.07 -15.20 -35.02
C ALA A 247 -4.90 -15.29 -36.02
N ASP A 248 -5.20 -15.21 -37.31
CA ASP A 248 -4.24 -15.26 -38.41
C ASP A 248 -4.73 -14.34 -39.52
N ASP A 249 -3.87 -13.46 -40.01
CA ASP A 249 -4.23 -12.46 -41.03
C ASP A 249 -4.01 -13.00 -42.45
N ASP A 250 -3.16 -14.02 -42.59
CA ASP A 250 -2.65 -14.54 -43.87
C ASP A 250 -3.04 -16.02 -44.07
N ALA A 251 -4.11 -16.50 -43.41
CA ALA A 251 -4.56 -17.88 -43.54
C ALA A 251 -5.05 -18.18 -44.97
N THR A 252 -4.97 -19.42 -45.41
CA THR A 252 -5.42 -19.85 -46.76
C THR A 252 -6.35 -21.05 -46.67
N SER A 253 -7.30 -21.13 -47.60
CA SER A 253 -8.33 -22.17 -47.66
C SER A 253 -8.47 -22.69 -49.10
N ASN A 254 -8.42 -24.00 -49.27
CA ASN A 254 -8.64 -24.70 -50.52
C ASN A 254 -10.13 -25.02 -50.78
N LEU A 255 -11.03 -24.79 -49.82
CA LEU A 255 -12.47 -24.92 -50.03
C LEU A 255 -12.96 -24.18 -51.28
N SER A 256 -13.81 -24.85 -52.06
CA SER A 256 -14.40 -24.29 -53.28
C SER A 256 -15.13 -22.96 -53.07
N ALA A 257 -15.79 -22.78 -51.91
CA ALA A 257 -16.51 -21.55 -51.56
C ALA A 257 -15.59 -20.34 -51.25
N LEU A 258 -14.30 -20.55 -51.00
CA LEU A 258 -13.33 -19.51 -50.61
C LEU A 258 -12.17 -19.34 -51.61
N LYS A 259 -12.17 -20.12 -52.70
CA LYS A 259 -11.07 -20.19 -53.66
C LYS A 259 -10.74 -18.86 -54.35
N ASP A 260 -11.73 -17.96 -54.45
CA ASP A 260 -11.60 -16.63 -55.04
C ASP A 260 -11.31 -15.52 -54.00
N GLU A 261 -11.14 -15.85 -52.71
CA GLU A 261 -10.81 -14.89 -51.65
C GLU A 261 -9.30 -14.59 -51.55
N GLY A 262 -8.44 -15.57 -51.86
CA GLY A 262 -7.00 -15.48 -51.59
C GLY A 262 -6.70 -15.66 -50.11
N ASP A 263 -5.90 -14.75 -49.55
CA ASP A 263 -5.55 -14.75 -48.12
C ASP A 263 -6.74 -14.26 -47.27
N ILE A 264 -7.12 -15.05 -46.28
CA ILE A 264 -8.32 -14.85 -45.45
C ILE A 264 -7.97 -14.58 -43.99
N LYS A 265 -8.15 -13.33 -43.55
CA LYS A 265 -8.04 -12.97 -42.13
C LYS A 265 -9.06 -13.72 -41.29
N VAL A 266 -8.65 -14.50 -40.30
CA VAL A 266 -9.48 -15.25 -39.34
C VAL A 266 -9.17 -14.85 -37.89
N GLU A 267 -10.17 -14.90 -37.03
CA GLU A 267 -10.02 -14.72 -35.57
C GLU A 267 -10.05 -16.08 -34.85
N GLN A 268 -9.57 -16.12 -33.61
CA GLN A 268 -9.67 -17.30 -32.76
C GLN A 268 -11.14 -17.59 -32.42
N GLY A 269 -11.59 -18.83 -32.67
CA GLY A 269 -12.98 -19.24 -32.51
C GLY A 269 -13.63 -19.59 -33.85
N VAL A 270 -14.95 -19.44 -33.95
CA VAL A 270 -15.73 -19.75 -35.16
C VAL A 270 -15.91 -18.48 -35.98
N ASN A 271 -15.39 -18.47 -37.21
CA ASN A 271 -15.59 -17.42 -38.19
C ASN A 271 -16.67 -17.86 -39.19
N LEU A 272 -17.42 -16.90 -39.73
CA LEU A 272 -18.42 -17.11 -40.77
C LEU A 272 -18.13 -16.15 -41.92
N PHE A 273 -17.95 -16.71 -43.11
CA PHE A 273 -17.82 -15.99 -44.38
C PHE A 273 -19.05 -16.32 -45.22
N SER A 274 -19.61 -15.32 -45.90
CA SER A 274 -20.71 -15.51 -46.83
C SER A 274 -20.84 -14.31 -47.77
N SER A 275 -21.55 -14.48 -48.87
CA SER A 275 -21.92 -13.40 -49.79
C SER A 275 -23.43 -13.23 -49.88
N PHE A 276 -23.91 -12.00 -49.68
CA PHE A 276 -25.29 -11.60 -49.94
C PHE A 276 -25.39 -10.97 -51.34
N LYS A 277 -26.21 -11.55 -52.22
CA LYS A 277 -26.34 -11.10 -53.61
C LYS A 277 -27.22 -9.86 -53.68
N LEU A 278 -26.79 -8.82 -54.42
CA LEU A 278 -27.57 -7.60 -54.56
C LEU A 278 -28.55 -7.67 -55.74
N SER A 279 -29.68 -6.97 -55.60
CA SER A 279 -30.57 -6.64 -56.73
C SER A 279 -29.82 -5.81 -57.78
N ALA A 280 -30.19 -5.93 -59.06
CA ALA A 280 -29.50 -5.25 -60.16
C ALA A 280 -29.37 -3.72 -59.98
N ASP A 281 -30.40 -3.05 -59.47
CA ASP A 281 -30.37 -1.60 -59.24
C ASP A 281 -29.41 -1.20 -58.11
N LEU A 282 -29.42 -1.93 -56.99
CA LEU A 282 -28.53 -1.69 -55.87
C LEU A 282 -27.07 -2.04 -56.21
N ALA A 283 -26.86 -3.10 -57.01
CA ALA A 283 -25.55 -3.46 -57.53
C ALA A 283 -24.96 -2.37 -58.44
N LYS A 284 -25.80 -1.80 -59.33
CA LYS A 284 -25.44 -0.67 -60.19
C LYS A 284 -25.13 0.60 -59.40
N LEU A 285 -25.86 0.86 -58.30
CA LEU A 285 -25.65 2.00 -57.41
C LEU A 285 -24.33 1.89 -56.63
N LEU A 286 -24.10 0.75 -55.99
CA LEU A 286 -22.93 0.51 -55.14
C LEU A 286 -21.68 0.04 -55.92
N LYS A 287 -21.82 -0.26 -57.21
CA LYS A 287 -20.78 -0.80 -58.11
C LYS A 287 -20.20 -2.16 -57.68
N VAL A 288 -20.97 -2.95 -56.94
CA VAL A 288 -20.61 -4.31 -56.48
C VAL A 288 -21.80 -5.25 -56.71
N ASN A 289 -21.55 -6.49 -57.14
CA ASN A 289 -22.62 -7.45 -57.45
C ASN A 289 -23.12 -8.23 -56.21
N ALA A 290 -22.28 -8.32 -55.18
CA ALA A 290 -22.57 -8.98 -53.92
C ALA A 290 -21.83 -8.27 -52.78
N ILE A 291 -22.32 -8.47 -51.56
CA ILE A 291 -21.72 -7.96 -50.32
C ILE A 291 -21.11 -9.15 -49.59
N LYS A 292 -19.79 -9.15 -49.43
CA LYS A 292 -19.09 -10.16 -48.62
C LYS A 292 -19.28 -9.84 -47.14
N LEU A 293 -20.03 -10.71 -46.46
CA LEU A 293 -20.22 -10.73 -45.02
C LEU A 293 -19.12 -11.55 -44.38
N LYS A 294 -18.43 -10.97 -43.40
CA LYS A 294 -17.50 -11.67 -42.52
C LYS A 294 -17.96 -11.47 -41.08
N GLY A 295 -17.96 -12.54 -40.29
CA GLY A 295 -18.27 -12.45 -38.88
C GLY A 295 -17.57 -13.49 -38.03
N THR A 296 -17.77 -13.33 -36.72
CA THR A 296 -17.35 -14.30 -35.71
C THR A 296 -18.54 -14.70 -34.85
N CYS A 297 -18.50 -15.92 -34.34
CA CYS A 297 -19.45 -16.44 -33.37
C CYS A 297 -18.76 -17.34 -32.35
N ASN A 298 -19.41 -17.53 -31.20
CA ASN A 298 -18.97 -18.51 -30.21
C ASN A 298 -19.39 -19.93 -30.59
N GLU A 299 -18.75 -20.92 -29.98
CA GLU A 299 -18.93 -22.36 -30.19
C GLU A 299 -20.36 -22.89 -29.93
N SER A 300 -21.22 -22.09 -29.28
CA SER A 300 -22.65 -22.39 -29.07
C SER A 300 -23.60 -21.64 -30.00
N PHE A 301 -23.07 -20.80 -30.91
CA PHE A 301 -23.84 -19.95 -31.83
C PHE A 301 -24.85 -19.01 -31.13
N THR A 302 -24.60 -18.65 -29.87
CA THR A 302 -25.47 -17.78 -29.06
C THR A 302 -25.10 -16.31 -29.12
N ASN A 303 -23.89 -16.00 -29.60
CA ASN A 303 -23.41 -14.67 -29.89
C ASN A 303 -22.70 -14.69 -31.24
N MET A 304 -23.24 -13.98 -32.23
CA MET A 304 -22.68 -13.84 -33.57
C MET A 304 -22.66 -12.37 -33.96
N SER A 305 -21.57 -11.92 -34.57
CA SER A 305 -21.45 -10.60 -35.18
C SER A 305 -20.90 -10.75 -36.60
N MET A 306 -21.74 -10.53 -37.61
CA MET A 306 -21.31 -10.36 -39.00
C MET A 306 -21.29 -8.89 -39.37
N ASN A 307 -20.27 -8.47 -40.12
CA ASN A 307 -20.18 -7.17 -40.74
C ASN A 307 -19.72 -7.29 -42.19
N ALA A 308 -20.11 -6.32 -43.01
CA ALA A 308 -19.56 -6.07 -44.33
C ALA A 308 -19.35 -4.57 -44.47
N ALA A 309 -18.13 -4.15 -44.80
CA ALA A 309 -17.83 -2.78 -45.17
C ALA A 309 -17.58 -2.71 -46.67
N LEU A 310 -18.34 -1.87 -47.37
CA LEU A 310 -18.05 -1.47 -48.74
C LEU A 310 -17.28 -0.16 -48.68
N ASP A 311 -15.97 -0.20 -48.94
CA ASP A 311 -15.20 1.01 -49.22
C ASP A 311 -15.63 1.53 -50.60
N LEU A 312 -16.10 2.76 -50.61
CA LEU A 312 -16.67 3.43 -51.79
C LEU A 312 -15.95 4.75 -52.00
N SER A 313 -16.00 5.26 -53.23
CA SER A 313 -15.62 6.65 -53.48
C SER A 313 -16.51 7.21 -54.58
N ILE A 314 -17.80 7.27 -54.30
CA ILE A 314 -18.84 7.72 -55.23
C ILE A 314 -19.05 9.22 -55.02
N PRO A 315 -18.68 10.09 -55.98
CA PRO A 315 -18.90 11.53 -55.87
C PRO A 315 -20.40 11.84 -55.91
N MET A 316 -20.87 12.65 -54.97
CA MET A 316 -22.25 13.13 -54.86
C MET A 316 -22.30 14.64 -55.16
N GLY A 317 -21.71 15.04 -56.29
CA GLY A 317 -21.45 16.43 -56.65
C GLY A 317 -19.97 16.82 -56.49
N SER A 318 -19.69 18.13 -56.52
CA SER A 318 -18.31 18.67 -56.58
C SER A 318 -17.58 18.73 -55.23
N SER A 319 -18.29 18.56 -54.10
CA SER A 319 -17.72 18.72 -52.76
C SER A 319 -18.20 17.68 -51.76
N ILE A 320 -18.94 16.65 -52.19
CA ILE A 320 -19.47 15.58 -51.35
C ILE A 320 -19.10 14.23 -51.98
N THR A 321 -18.69 13.25 -51.20
CA THR A 321 -18.34 11.89 -51.65
C THR A 321 -18.85 10.87 -50.64
N MET A 322 -19.63 9.89 -51.10
CA MET A 322 -19.94 8.71 -50.29
C MET A 322 -18.69 7.82 -50.23
N LYS A 323 -18.25 7.52 -49.01
CA LYS A 323 -17.00 6.82 -48.71
C LYS A 323 -17.15 5.41 -48.20
N GLU A 324 -18.23 5.12 -47.51
CA GLU A 324 -18.40 3.80 -46.90
C GLU A 324 -19.88 3.49 -46.78
N VAL A 325 -20.26 2.24 -47.02
CA VAL A 325 -21.53 1.69 -46.57
C VAL A 325 -21.22 0.41 -45.81
N VAL A 326 -21.64 0.37 -44.55
CA VAL A 326 -21.43 -0.76 -43.64
C VAL A 326 -22.76 -1.45 -43.42
N PHE A 327 -22.78 -2.77 -43.53
CA PHE A 327 -23.91 -3.61 -43.12
C PHE A 327 -23.45 -4.48 -41.96
N GLY A 328 -24.23 -4.53 -40.88
CA GLY A 328 -23.97 -5.38 -39.73
C GLY A 328 -25.17 -6.26 -39.40
N MET A 329 -24.89 -7.41 -38.80
CA MET A 329 -25.90 -8.26 -38.20
C MET A 329 -25.34 -8.85 -36.92
N ARG A 330 -26.06 -8.65 -35.82
CA ARG A 330 -25.74 -9.25 -34.52
C ARG A 330 -26.87 -10.17 -34.07
N LEU A 331 -26.51 -11.38 -33.66
CA LEU A 331 -27.37 -12.31 -32.94
C LEU A 331 -26.86 -12.40 -31.51
N GLY A 332 -27.73 -12.29 -30.51
CA GLY A 332 -27.34 -12.35 -29.11
C GLY A 332 -28.44 -12.90 -28.20
N THR A 333 -28.06 -13.31 -26.99
CA THR A 333 -28.99 -13.86 -26.00
C THR A 333 -29.97 -12.83 -25.40
N VAL A 334 -29.70 -11.54 -25.57
CA VAL A 334 -30.52 -10.43 -25.02
C VAL A 334 -31.39 -9.77 -26.10
N ASN A 335 -30.83 -9.52 -27.29
CA ASN A 335 -31.55 -9.08 -28.49
C ASN A 335 -31.35 -10.18 -29.55
N PRO A 336 -32.36 -10.99 -29.88
CA PRO A 336 -32.15 -12.21 -30.67
C PRO A 336 -31.72 -11.95 -32.12
N ILE A 337 -32.06 -10.79 -32.71
CA ILE A 337 -31.50 -10.30 -33.98
C ILE A 337 -31.44 -8.77 -33.93
N GLU A 338 -30.34 -8.20 -34.38
CA GLU A 338 -30.17 -6.77 -34.66
C GLU A 338 -29.46 -6.59 -36.01
N LEU A 339 -30.14 -5.99 -36.98
CA LEU A 339 -29.59 -5.63 -38.29
C LEU A 339 -29.17 -4.18 -38.28
N THR A 340 -27.99 -3.84 -38.77
CA THR A 340 -27.52 -2.45 -38.88
C THR A 340 -27.13 -2.10 -40.32
N ILE A 341 -27.41 -0.86 -40.72
CA ILE A 341 -26.88 -0.23 -41.93
C ILE A 341 -26.27 1.11 -41.55
N GLY A 342 -25.00 1.30 -41.90
CA GLY A 342 -24.23 2.51 -41.70
C GLY A 342 -23.78 3.10 -43.03
N GLY A 343 -23.57 4.40 -43.07
CA GLY A 343 -23.02 5.10 -44.23
C GLY A 343 -22.15 6.28 -43.81
N LYS A 344 -21.02 6.45 -44.49
CA LYS A 344 -20.10 7.57 -44.32
C LYS A 344 -20.07 8.43 -45.58
N ILE A 345 -20.27 9.73 -45.41
CA ILE A 345 -20.19 10.75 -46.45
C ILE A 345 -19.13 11.76 -46.03
N GLU A 346 -18.19 12.09 -46.90
CA GLU A 346 -17.22 13.16 -46.69
C GLU A 346 -17.60 14.39 -47.50
N ALA A 347 -17.57 15.56 -46.86
CA ALA A 347 -17.85 16.86 -47.46
C ALA A 347 -16.65 17.80 -47.28
N LYS A 348 -16.26 18.48 -48.36
CA LYS A 348 -15.23 19.53 -48.34
C LYS A 348 -15.90 20.89 -48.09
N ILE A 349 -15.55 21.54 -47.00
CA ILE A 349 -16.10 22.85 -46.60
C ILE A 349 -14.94 23.84 -46.49
N GLY A 350 -14.72 24.63 -47.54
CA GLY A 350 -13.55 25.49 -47.66
C GLY A 350 -12.24 24.69 -47.69
N ALA A 351 -11.42 24.87 -46.66
CA ALA A 351 -10.16 24.14 -46.46
C ALA A 351 -10.29 22.93 -45.51
N ASP A 352 -11.45 22.73 -44.88
CA ASP A 352 -11.69 21.63 -43.94
C ASP A 352 -12.41 20.46 -44.65
N LEU A 353 -12.16 19.24 -44.14
CA LEU A 353 -12.85 18.02 -44.57
C LEU A 353 -13.71 17.53 -43.39
N VAL A 354 -14.97 17.22 -43.65
CA VAL A 354 -15.96 16.89 -42.63
C VAL A 354 -16.66 15.58 -43.01
N GLY A 355 -16.63 14.59 -42.13
CA GLY A 355 -17.28 13.30 -42.31
C GLY A 355 -18.62 13.25 -41.59
N PHE A 356 -19.70 13.00 -42.32
CA PHE A 356 -21.01 12.70 -41.77
C PHE A 356 -21.22 11.18 -41.78
N ASN A 357 -21.58 10.64 -40.62
CA ASN A 357 -21.84 9.22 -40.43
C ASN A 357 -23.30 9.09 -40.01
N ALA A 358 -24.03 8.19 -40.66
CA ALA A 358 -25.35 7.77 -40.22
C ALA A 358 -25.28 6.26 -39.95
N SER A 359 -25.94 5.79 -38.90
CA SER A 359 -26.22 4.36 -38.75
C SER A 359 -27.64 4.12 -38.24
N PHE A 360 -28.29 3.09 -38.78
CA PHE A 360 -29.64 2.68 -38.44
C PHE A 360 -29.61 1.21 -38.05
N GLY A 361 -30.11 0.89 -36.86
CA GLY A 361 -30.28 -0.46 -36.36
C GLY A 361 -31.76 -0.83 -36.25
N PHE A 362 -32.10 -2.06 -36.63
CA PHE A 362 -33.44 -2.64 -36.51
C PHE A 362 -33.36 -3.99 -35.81
N ALA A 363 -34.04 -4.13 -34.68
CA ALA A 363 -34.21 -5.39 -33.97
C ALA A 363 -35.66 -5.89 -34.20
N PRO A 364 -35.90 -6.74 -35.22
CA PRO A 364 -37.26 -7.11 -35.64
C PRO A 364 -38.07 -7.80 -34.53
N ILE A 365 -37.44 -8.71 -33.78
CA ILE A 365 -38.12 -9.49 -32.74
C ILE A 365 -38.48 -8.60 -31.54
N ASP A 366 -37.63 -7.64 -31.21
CA ASP A 366 -37.89 -6.66 -30.15
C ASP A 366 -38.78 -5.51 -30.59
N GLN A 367 -39.01 -5.36 -31.90
CA GLN A 367 -39.68 -4.23 -32.54
C GLN A 367 -39.05 -2.89 -32.13
N LYS A 368 -37.72 -2.83 -32.18
CA LYS A 368 -36.95 -1.61 -31.92
C LYS A 368 -36.26 -1.11 -33.17
N ILE A 369 -36.30 0.20 -33.39
CA ILE A 369 -35.47 0.90 -34.37
C ILE A 369 -34.56 1.83 -33.59
N LYS A 370 -33.28 1.93 -33.95
CA LYS A 370 -32.39 2.99 -33.50
C LYS A 370 -31.76 3.67 -34.70
N GLY A 371 -31.55 4.97 -34.61
CA GLY A 371 -30.80 5.75 -35.59
C GLY A 371 -29.83 6.67 -34.88
N GLU A 372 -28.63 6.82 -35.43
CA GLU A 372 -27.68 7.86 -35.05
C GLU A 372 -27.19 8.59 -36.29
N PHE A 373 -26.98 9.89 -36.15
CA PHE A 373 -26.37 10.76 -37.15
C PHE A 373 -25.33 11.62 -36.45
N PHE A 374 -24.08 11.57 -36.91
CA PHE A 374 -23.01 12.38 -36.35
C PHE A 374 -21.98 12.83 -37.39
N MET A 375 -21.64 14.11 -37.29
CA MET A 375 -20.53 14.75 -37.95
C MET A 375 -19.26 14.56 -37.11
N ASN A 376 -18.15 14.21 -37.76
CA ASN A 376 -16.78 14.29 -37.26
C ASN A 376 -15.95 15.13 -38.22
N ALA A 377 -15.08 16.00 -37.71
CA ALA A 377 -14.05 16.62 -38.53
C ALA A 377 -12.98 15.59 -38.93
N LEU A 378 -12.42 15.73 -40.13
CA LEU A 378 -11.42 14.84 -40.71
C LEU A 378 -10.14 15.62 -41.05
N LYS A 379 -9.02 14.91 -41.18
CA LYS A 379 -7.73 15.55 -41.52
C LYS A 379 -7.85 16.32 -42.84
N LYS A 380 -7.25 17.52 -42.88
CA LYS A 380 -7.17 18.34 -44.09
C LYS A 380 -6.46 17.56 -45.20
N GLN A 381 -7.01 17.63 -46.42
CA GLN A 381 -6.31 17.12 -47.61
C GLN A 381 -4.90 17.76 -47.68
N ASN A 382 -3.90 16.93 -47.96
CA ASN A 382 -2.46 17.25 -47.98
C ASN A 382 -1.75 17.40 -46.63
N ALA A 383 -2.38 17.06 -45.50
CA ALA A 383 -1.64 16.84 -44.25
C ALA A 383 -0.86 15.52 -44.32
N THR A 384 0.48 15.59 -44.26
CA THR A 384 1.35 14.40 -44.17
C THR A 384 0.94 13.52 -42.99
N LEU A 385 1.09 12.20 -43.12
CA LEU A 385 0.88 11.25 -42.02
C LEU A 385 1.94 11.41 -40.93
N VAL A 386 1.85 12.49 -40.15
CA VAL A 386 2.42 12.52 -38.80
C VAL A 386 1.66 11.48 -37.99
N THR A 387 2.38 10.45 -37.59
CA THR A 387 1.94 9.46 -36.60
C THR A 387 1.72 10.18 -35.28
N ALA A 388 0.46 10.54 -35.03
CA ALA A 388 0.07 11.47 -33.96
C ALA A 388 0.29 10.85 -32.57
N LYS A 389 1.53 10.97 -32.07
CA LYS A 389 1.90 10.73 -30.67
C LYS A 389 1.63 11.94 -29.77
N THR A 390 1.27 13.09 -30.34
CA THR A 390 0.88 14.31 -29.62
C THR A 390 -0.62 14.55 -29.75
N LYS A 391 -1.25 14.97 -28.65
CA LYS A 391 -2.72 14.98 -28.45
C LYS A 391 -3.40 16.26 -28.97
N ASP A 392 -2.62 17.18 -29.53
CA ASP A 392 -3.01 18.59 -29.75
C ASP A 392 -3.39 18.93 -31.21
N GLU A 393 -3.32 17.96 -32.14
CA GLU A 393 -3.79 18.12 -33.54
C GLU A 393 -4.97 17.20 -33.87
N LEU A 394 -6.00 17.20 -33.02
CA LEU A 394 -7.29 16.62 -33.39
C LEU A 394 -7.92 17.43 -34.54
N PRO A 395 -8.45 16.78 -35.60
CA PRO A 395 -9.13 17.48 -36.68
C PRO A 395 -10.31 18.32 -36.16
N GLU A 396 -10.51 19.50 -36.74
CA GLU A 396 -11.65 20.38 -36.45
C GLU A 396 -12.16 21.04 -37.73
N TRP A 397 -13.48 21.23 -37.81
CA TRP A 397 -14.10 22.18 -38.73
C TRP A 397 -13.95 23.58 -38.11
N THR A 398 -13.17 24.42 -38.77
CA THR A 398 -12.73 25.74 -38.31
C THR A 398 -13.77 26.79 -38.65
N ASN A 399 -14.14 27.63 -37.68
CA ASN A 399 -15.17 28.67 -37.83
C ASN A 399 -16.48 28.14 -38.47
N PRO A 400 -17.07 27.06 -37.93
CA PRO A 400 -18.24 26.41 -38.51
C PRO A 400 -19.42 27.40 -38.54
N PHE A 401 -20.20 27.35 -39.62
CA PHE A 401 -21.28 28.31 -39.90
C PHE A 401 -20.84 29.79 -39.91
N GLY A 402 -19.53 30.05 -40.06
CA GLY A 402 -18.95 31.39 -40.05
C GLY A 402 -18.66 31.96 -38.66
N MET A 403 -18.83 31.20 -37.58
CA MET A 403 -18.62 31.66 -36.19
C MET A 403 -17.12 31.74 -35.84
N PRO A 404 -16.51 32.93 -35.66
CA PRO A 404 -15.08 33.04 -35.39
C PRO A 404 -14.71 32.44 -34.02
N GLY A 405 -13.58 31.72 -33.97
CA GLY A 405 -13.03 31.16 -32.75
C GLY A 405 -13.71 29.86 -32.27
N VAL A 406 -14.73 29.38 -32.98
CA VAL A 406 -15.31 28.06 -32.75
C VAL A 406 -14.61 27.02 -33.62
N GLY A 407 -14.29 25.85 -33.05
CA GLY A 407 -13.85 24.67 -33.78
C GLY A 407 -14.72 23.47 -33.43
N LEU A 408 -15.46 22.91 -34.39
CA LEU A 408 -16.27 21.71 -34.16
C LEU A 408 -15.49 20.45 -34.57
N ARG A 409 -15.29 19.54 -33.62
CA ARG A 409 -14.62 18.24 -33.83
C ARG A 409 -15.61 17.11 -34.03
N ARG A 410 -16.72 17.13 -33.27
CA ARG A 410 -17.82 16.15 -33.34
C ARG A 410 -19.15 16.83 -33.02
N LEU A 411 -20.24 16.40 -33.65
CA LEU A 411 -21.61 16.81 -33.33
C LEU A 411 -22.59 15.75 -33.82
N GLY A 412 -23.49 15.26 -32.98
CA GLY A 412 -24.43 14.22 -33.37
C GLY A 412 -25.61 14.02 -32.44
N VAL A 413 -26.63 13.37 -32.98
CA VAL A 413 -27.87 12.99 -32.30
C VAL A 413 -28.18 11.52 -32.57
N SER A 414 -28.80 10.85 -31.62
CA SER A 414 -29.35 9.51 -31.80
C SER A 414 -30.72 9.39 -31.15
N ALA A 415 -31.56 8.53 -31.72
CA ALA A 415 -32.90 8.26 -31.24
C ALA A 415 -33.21 6.77 -31.39
N GLY A 416 -33.85 6.21 -30.38
CA GLY A 416 -34.43 4.87 -30.40
C GLY A 416 -35.94 4.92 -30.32
N LEU A 417 -36.61 4.06 -31.06
CA LEU A 417 -38.03 3.79 -30.99
C LEU A 417 -38.26 2.33 -30.56
N ASP A 418 -39.23 2.11 -29.68
CA ASP A 418 -39.67 0.79 -29.22
C ASP A 418 -41.18 0.69 -29.32
N PHE A 419 -41.66 -0.14 -30.26
CA PHE A 419 -43.08 -0.27 -30.55
C PHE A 419 -43.82 -1.22 -29.61
N LYS A 420 -43.13 -1.93 -28.70
CA LYS A 420 -43.76 -2.76 -27.66
C LYS A 420 -44.09 -1.98 -26.40
N ASN A 421 -43.44 -0.83 -26.18
CA ASN A 421 -43.61 -0.02 -24.99
C ASN A 421 -44.60 1.15 -25.20
N PRO A 422 -45.36 1.57 -24.16
CA PRO A 422 -46.26 2.72 -24.27
C PRO A 422 -45.53 4.04 -24.58
N ILE A 423 -44.26 4.13 -24.20
CA ILE A 423 -43.37 5.24 -24.53
C ILE A 423 -42.63 4.86 -25.81
N LEU A 424 -43.08 5.43 -26.94
CA LEU A 424 -42.52 5.12 -28.26
C LEU A 424 -41.04 5.47 -28.38
N ILE A 425 -40.57 6.57 -27.75
CA ILE A 425 -39.16 6.95 -27.75
C ILE A 425 -38.43 6.16 -26.67
N SER A 426 -37.65 5.16 -27.08
CA SER A 426 -36.93 4.27 -26.18
C SER A 426 -35.60 4.83 -25.72
N SER A 427 -34.94 5.64 -26.53
CA SER A 427 -33.68 6.28 -26.17
C SER A 427 -33.44 7.58 -26.92
N LEU A 428 -32.69 8.49 -26.31
CA LEU A 428 -32.19 9.71 -26.92
C LEU A 428 -30.70 9.87 -26.60
N GLY A 429 -29.89 10.21 -27.60
CA GLY A 429 -28.48 10.47 -27.42
C GLY A 429 -28.04 11.76 -28.11
N PHE A 430 -27.02 12.37 -27.52
CA PHE A 430 -26.39 13.58 -27.99
C PHE A 430 -24.88 13.43 -27.87
N THR A 431 -24.14 13.94 -28.85
CA THR A 431 -22.70 14.11 -28.71
C THR A 431 -22.23 15.43 -29.32
N GLY A 432 -21.21 16.03 -28.72
CA GLY A 432 -20.60 17.24 -29.23
C GLY A 432 -19.18 17.35 -28.69
N ALA A 433 -18.22 17.62 -29.57
CA ALA A 433 -16.86 17.97 -29.21
C ALA A 433 -16.49 19.30 -29.88
N ALA A 434 -16.13 20.28 -29.08
CA ALA A 434 -15.93 21.66 -29.51
C ALA A 434 -14.72 22.30 -28.82
N ARG A 435 -14.10 23.23 -29.53
CA ARG A 435 -13.08 24.16 -29.04
C ARG A 435 -13.63 25.59 -29.13
N LEU A 436 -13.40 26.39 -28.11
CA LEU A 436 -13.81 27.80 -28.04
C LEU A 436 -12.61 28.69 -27.72
N GLY A 437 -12.42 29.74 -28.53
CA GLY A 437 -11.47 30.81 -28.31
C GLY A 437 -11.00 31.45 -29.63
N THR A 438 -10.81 32.77 -29.59
CA THR A 438 -10.50 33.63 -30.75
C THR A 438 -9.03 33.98 -30.89
N VAL A 439 -8.18 33.60 -29.93
CA VAL A 439 -6.73 33.90 -29.95
C VAL A 439 -5.97 32.97 -30.88
N THR A 440 -4.77 33.38 -31.30
CA THR A 440 -3.96 32.58 -32.23
C THR A 440 -3.40 31.30 -31.59
N ASP A 441 -3.06 31.39 -30.29
CA ASP A 441 -2.47 30.30 -29.51
C ASP A 441 -3.53 29.28 -29.05
N ARG A 442 -3.54 28.12 -29.71
CA ARG A 442 -4.48 27.03 -29.44
C ARG A 442 -4.38 26.45 -28.03
N THR A 443 -3.25 26.60 -27.34
CA THR A 443 -3.08 26.04 -25.99
C THR A 443 -3.93 26.76 -24.94
N LYS A 444 -4.35 28.00 -25.24
CA LYS A 444 -5.23 28.84 -24.38
C LYS A 444 -6.72 28.56 -24.56
N HIS A 445 -7.12 27.76 -25.56
CA HIS A 445 -8.54 27.56 -25.87
C HIS A 445 -9.24 26.60 -24.90
N ILE A 446 -10.52 26.87 -24.65
CA ILE A 446 -11.41 25.99 -23.89
C ILE A 446 -11.79 24.81 -24.78
N GLU A 447 -11.78 23.58 -24.26
CA GLU A 447 -12.23 22.40 -25.00
C GLU A 447 -13.22 21.56 -24.19
N GLY A 448 -14.21 20.99 -24.88
CA GLY A 448 -15.13 20.00 -24.31
C GLY A 448 -15.47 18.90 -25.31
N ASP A 449 -15.66 17.68 -24.82
CA ASP A 449 -16.25 16.55 -25.54
C ASP A 449 -17.31 15.91 -24.64
N ALA A 450 -18.53 15.76 -25.13
CA ALA A 450 -19.63 15.12 -24.42
C ALA A 450 -20.28 14.06 -25.32
N THR A 451 -20.62 12.93 -24.71
CA THR A 451 -21.54 11.91 -25.23
C THR A 451 -22.49 11.56 -24.09
N ILE A 452 -23.78 11.78 -24.31
CA ILE A 452 -24.84 11.40 -23.36
C ILE A 452 -25.84 10.55 -24.14
N VAL A 453 -26.23 9.39 -23.62
CA VAL A 453 -27.32 8.57 -24.16
C VAL A 453 -28.21 8.17 -22.99
N VAL A 454 -29.50 8.45 -23.09
CA VAL A 454 -30.51 8.08 -22.10
C VAL A 454 -31.41 7.01 -22.72
N ASP A 455 -31.45 5.82 -22.14
CA ASP A 455 -32.48 4.82 -22.43
C ASP A 455 -33.66 5.09 -21.50
N ILE A 456 -34.75 5.60 -22.09
CA ILE A 456 -35.96 6.04 -21.39
C ILE A 456 -36.74 4.82 -20.87
N THR A 457 -36.66 3.67 -21.58
CA THR A 457 -37.31 2.42 -21.16
C THR A 457 -36.54 1.69 -20.06
N LYS A 458 -35.21 1.84 -20.03
CA LYS A 458 -34.31 1.24 -19.05
C LYS A 458 -33.19 2.23 -18.70
N PRO A 459 -33.40 3.16 -17.76
CA PRO A 459 -32.38 4.15 -17.38
C PRO A 459 -31.03 3.56 -16.98
N THR A 460 -31.00 2.30 -16.53
CA THR A 460 -29.81 1.48 -16.28
C THR A 460 -28.98 1.13 -17.52
N ASN A 461 -29.39 1.54 -18.73
CA ASN A 461 -28.62 1.42 -19.97
C ASN A 461 -28.11 2.79 -20.46
N SER A 462 -28.22 3.84 -19.65
CA SER A 462 -27.82 5.20 -20.03
C SER A 462 -26.31 5.41 -19.90
N LEU A 463 -25.71 6.09 -20.86
CA LEU A 463 -24.29 6.44 -20.94
C LEU A 463 -24.09 7.93 -20.69
N ILE A 464 -23.04 8.28 -19.94
CA ILE A 464 -22.49 9.64 -19.87
C ILE A 464 -20.97 9.53 -20.03
N ASP A 465 -20.38 10.24 -20.98
CA ASP A 465 -18.94 10.51 -21.08
C ASP A 465 -18.75 12.00 -21.37
N VAL A 466 -18.25 12.76 -20.40
CA VAL A 466 -18.01 14.20 -20.52
C VAL A 466 -16.57 14.47 -20.16
N THR A 467 -15.83 15.11 -21.06
CA THR A 467 -14.45 15.58 -20.88
C THR A 467 -14.39 17.09 -21.10
N MET A 468 -13.63 17.80 -20.28
CA MET A 468 -13.40 19.25 -20.37
C MET A 468 -11.91 19.55 -20.17
N LYS A 469 -11.40 20.61 -20.81
CA LYS A 469 -10.01 21.09 -20.70
C LYS A 469 -9.99 22.62 -20.66
N ASN A 470 -9.03 23.20 -19.94
CA ASN A 470 -8.81 24.64 -19.84
C ASN A 470 -10.02 25.43 -19.30
N MET A 471 -10.61 24.93 -18.21
CA MET A 471 -11.78 25.50 -17.51
C MET A 471 -11.35 26.22 -16.21
N THR A 472 -10.28 27.01 -16.27
CA THR A 472 -9.91 27.97 -15.20
C THR A 472 -10.39 29.38 -15.58
N ILE A 473 -10.61 30.25 -14.59
CA ILE A 473 -11.05 31.64 -14.87
C ILE A 473 -10.03 32.37 -15.75
N LEU A 474 -8.73 32.14 -15.52
CA LEU A 474 -7.65 32.66 -16.35
C LEU A 474 -7.71 32.12 -17.78
N ALA A 475 -7.88 30.81 -17.97
CA ALA A 475 -7.99 30.22 -19.31
C ALA A 475 -9.21 30.75 -20.08
N MET A 476 -10.34 30.97 -19.41
CA MET A 476 -11.51 31.58 -20.04
C MET A 476 -11.25 33.01 -20.52
N ILE A 477 -10.44 33.80 -19.80
CA ILE A 477 -10.02 35.14 -20.24
C ILE A 477 -9.02 35.03 -21.41
N GLU A 478 -8.00 34.18 -21.26
CA GLU A 478 -6.92 34.03 -22.24
C GLU A 478 -7.34 33.34 -23.55
N ALA A 479 -8.47 32.62 -23.57
CA ALA A 479 -9.10 32.09 -24.78
C ALA A 479 -9.64 33.19 -25.71
N PHE A 480 -9.92 34.39 -25.19
CA PHE A 480 -10.49 35.51 -25.97
C PHE A 480 -9.65 36.79 -25.94
N VAL A 481 -8.65 36.89 -25.05
CA VAL A 481 -7.76 38.05 -24.90
C VAL A 481 -6.30 37.63 -25.04
N GLU A 482 -5.70 37.96 -26.19
CA GLU A 482 -4.38 37.46 -26.58
C GLU A 482 -3.25 37.89 -25.62
N ASN A 483 -3.35 39.12 -25.09
CA ASN A 483 -2.42 39.74 -24.14
C ASN A 483 -3.16 40.32 -22.92
N ALA A 484 -3.81 39.48 -22.11
CA ALA A 484 -4.60 39.92 -20.94
C ALA A 484 -3.79 40.70 -19.88
N ASN A 485 -2.45 40.65 -19.94
CA ASN A 485 -1.50 41.37 -19.07
C ASN A 485 -1.69 41.16 -17.56
N ILE A 486 -2.36 40.06 -17.18
CA ILE A 486 -2.59 39.65 -15.79
C ILE A 486 -1.30 39.03 -15.25
N GLN A 487 -0.69 39.68 -14.25
CA GLN A 487 0.59 39.30 -13.64
C GLN A 487 0.47 39.01 -12.13
N GLY A 488 1.53 38.41 -11.56
CA GLY A 488 1.71 38.25 -10.12
C GLY A 488 0.64 37.38 -9.42
N GLN A 489 0.30 37.76 -8.18
CA GLN A 489 -0.65 37.00 -7.35
C GLN A 489 -2.05 36.93 -7.96
N LEU A 490 -2.51 37.99 -8.65
CA LEU A 490 -3.82 37.99 -9.31
C LEU A 490 -3.90 36.92 -10.41
N ARG A 491 -2.84 36.74 -11.22
CA ARG A 491 -2.75 35.65 -12.20
C ARG A 491 -2.86 34.29 -11.52
N THR A 492 -2.17 34.13 -10.40
CA THR A 492 -2.13 32.88 -9.62
C THR A 492 -3.51 32.54 -9.04
N MET A 493 -4.25 33.53 -8.53
CA MET A 493 -5.61 33.36 -8.02
C MET A 493 -6.62 33.07 -9.14
N LEU A 494 -6.52 33.75 -10.29
CA LEU A 494 -7.39 33.53 -11.45
C LEU A 494 -7.11 32.19 -12.15
N ASN A 495 -5.92 31.59 -11.99
CA ASN A 495 -5.67 30.21 -12.40
C ASN A 495 -6.29 29.19 -11.42
N THR A 496 -7.56 29.40 -11.09
CA THR A 496 -8.38 28.50 -10.27
C THR A 496 -9.49 27.91 -11.14
N GLY A 497 -9.69 26.59 -11.06
CA GLY A 497 -10.69 25.84 -11.81
C GLY A 497 -10.22 24.45 -12.22
N ILE A 498 -10.77 23.93 -13.32
CA ILE A 498 -10.47 22.60 -13.86
C ILE A 498 -9.51 22.75 -15.04
N ASP A 499 -8.27 22.27 -14.91
CA ASP A 499 -7.32 22.21 -16.04
C ASP A 499 -7.74 21.11 -17.02
N GLN A 500 -8.14 19.95 -16.50
CA GLN A 500 -8.71 18.83 -17.25
C GLN A 500 -9.70 18.06 -16.37
N GLY A 501 -10.86 17.65 -16.88
CA GLY A 501 -11.81 16.81 -16.16
C GLY A 501 -12.46 15.80 -17.08
N ARG A 502 -12.77 14.60 -16.57
CA ARG A 502 -13.60 13.61 -17.23
C ARG A 502 -14.54 12.92 -16.25
N VAL A 503 -15.78 12.70 -16.66
CA VAL A 503 -16.79 11.87 -15.98
C VAL A 503 -17.32 10.88 -17.00
N LEU A 504 -17.13 9.59 -16.73
CA LEU A 504 -17.63 8.45 -17.49
C LEU A 504 -18.54 7.62 -16.59
N VAL A 505 -19.73 7.28 -17.06
CA VAL A 505 -20.71 6.39 -16.42
C VAL A 505 -21.29 5.48 -17.50
N VAL A 506 -21.01 4.19 -17.38
CA VAL A 506 -21.48 3.12 -18.28
C VAL A 506 -21.99 1.97 -17.39
N PRO A 507 -23.31 1.73 -17.26
CA PRO A 507 -23.80 0.72 -16.30
C PRO A 507 -23.79 -0.72 -16.83
N VAL A 508 -23.73 -0.91 -18.16
CA VAL A 508 -23.71 -2.21 -18.85
C VAL A 508 -22.66 -2.24 -19.96
N ASP A 509 -22.17 -3.43 -20.31
CA ASP A 509 -21.13 -3.60 -21.34
C ASP A 509 -21.67 -3.51 -22.77
N GLY A 510 -20.80 -3.11 -23.69
CA GLY A 510 -21.08 -3.12 -25.12
C GLY A 510 -22.10 -2.06 -25.57
N ILE A 511 -22.28 -0.96 -24.83
CA ILE A 511 -23.10 0.17 -25.30
C ILE A 511 -22.38 0.80 -26.49
N GLN A 512 -23.01 0.74 -27.67
CA GLN A 512 -22.51 1.42 -28.87
C GLN A 512 -23.22 2.76 -29.03
N ALA A 513 -22.43 3.84 -29.13
CA ALA A 513 -22.93 5.19 -29.36
C ALA A 513 -21.92 6.02 -30.15
N PHE A 514 -22.37 6.62 -31.26
CA PHE A 514 -21.62 7.52 -32.12
C PHE A 514 -20.28 6.93 -32.61
N GLY A 515 -20.36 5.70 -33.14
CA GLY A 515 -19.19 4.94 -33.63
C GLY A 515 -18.19 4.48 -32.56
N LYS A 516 -18.50 4.61 -31.26
CA LYS A 516 -17.66 4.13 -30.14
C LYS A 516 -18.40 3.04 -29.35
N THR A 517 -17.66 2.03 -28.90
CA THR A 517 -18.15 1.02 -27.94
C THR A 517 -17.69 1.40 -26.54
N TYR A 518 -18.62 1.39 -25.58
CA TYR A 518 -18.39 1.69 -24.18
C TYR A 518 -18.62 0.43 -23.34
N ASN A 519 -17.66 0.12 -22.48
CA ASN A 519 -17.72 -1.00 -21.54
C ASN A 519 -18.07 -0.50 -20.15
N LYS A 520 -18.64 -1.40 -19.34
CA LYS A 520 -19.20 -1.13 -18.03
C LYS A 520 -18.16 -0.57 -17.07
N GLY A 521 -18.49 0.56 -16.48
CA GLY A 521 -17.74 1.16 -15.40
C GLY A 521 -18.13 2.61 -15.15
N VAL A 522 -17.70 3.11 -13.99
CA VAL A 522 -17.70 4.53 -13.66
C VAL A 522 -16.24 4.96 -13.60
N ALA A 523 -15.88 6.06 -14.25
CA ALA A 523 -14.56 6.67 -14.07
C ALA A 523 -14.70 8.19 -13.93
N VAL A 524 -14.04 8.76 -12.94
CA VAL A 524 -13.96 10.20 -12.73
C VAL A 524 -12.49 10.57 -12.64
N SER A 525 -12.01 11.42 -13.54
CA SER A 525 -10.66 11.97 -13.44
C SER A 525 -10.71 13.50 -13.46
N CYS A 526 -9.89 14.14 -12.67
CA CYS A 526 -9.85 15.59 -12.57
C CYS A 526 -8.46 16.10 -12.22
N GLN A 527 -7.98 17.05 -13.00
CA GLN A 527 -6.88 17.94 -12.68
C GLN A 527 -7.46 19.31 -12.34
N LEU A 528 -7.32 19.69 -11.07
CA LEU A 528 -7.70 20.98 -10.52
C LEU A 528 -6.47 21.87 -10.39
N SER A 529 -6.65 23.16 -10.61
CA SER A 529 -5.72 24.20 -10.17
C SER A 529 -6.45 25.09 -9.15
N LEU A 530 -5.80 25.36 -8.02
CA LEU A 530 -6.33 26.16 -6.91
C LEU A 530 -5.24 27.11 -6.44
N ALA A 531 -5.34 28.39 -6.76
CA ALA A 531 -4.36 29.42 -6.39
C ALA A 531 -2.89 29.02 -6.66
N GLY A 532 -2.63 28.37 -7.81
CA GLY A 532 -1.30 27.91 -8.22
C GLY A 532 -0.88 26.51 -7.74
N ILE A 533 -1.65 25.87 -6.85
CA ILE A 533 -1.45 24.46 -6.45
C ILE A 533 -2.24 23.59 -7.43
N LYS A 534 -1.59 22.65 -8.14
CA LYS A 534 -2.31 21.65 -8.93
C LYS A 534 -2.58 20.39 -8.12
N ALA A 535 -3.75 19.79 -8.33
CA ALA A 535 -4.11 18.48 -7.78
C ALA A 535 -4.71 17.61 -8.89
N ASN A 536 -4.35 16.34 -8.91
CA ASN A 536 -4.92 15.32 -9.79
C ASN A 536 -5.64 14.28 -8.93
N GLY A 537 -6.82 13.84 -9.35
CA GLY A 537 -7.54 12.72 -8.75
C GLY A 537 -8.17 11.88 -9.85
N ASP A 538 -7.91 10.59 -9.82
CA ASP A 538 -8.47 9.56 -10.69
C ASP A 538 -9.26 8.56 -9.82
N PHE A 539 -10.44 8.18 -10.27
CA PHE A 539 -11.27 7.13 -9.68
C PHE A 539 -11.82 6.26 -10.81
N SER A 540 -11.81 4.94 -10.64
CA SER A 540 -12.46 4.01 -11.57
C SER A 540 -13.08 2.82 -10.84
N LEU A 541 -14.22 2.37 -11.34
CA LEU A 541 -14.99 1.23 -10.87
C LEU A 541 -15.46 0.45 -12.09
N ASN A 542 -15.18 -0.86 -12.17
CA ASN A 542 -15.61 -1.74 -13.25
C ASN A 542 -15.85 -3.17 -12.71
N GLU A 543 -16.12 -4.14 -13.59
CA GLU A 543 -16.37 -5.53 -13.17
C GLU A 543 -15.18 -6.20 -12.47
N SER A 544 -13.95 -5.77 -12.79
CA SER A 544 -12.71 -6.28 -12.19
C SER A 544 -12.46 -5.71 -10.80
N GLY A 545 -13.06 -4.57 -10.44
CA GLY A 545 -12.97 -3.99 -9.11
C GLY A 545 -13.01 -2.45 -9.08
N VAL A 546 -12.41 -1.87 -8.05
CA VAL A 546 -12.37 -0.41 -7.83
C VAL A 546 -10.93 0.05 -7.62
N SER A 547 -10.59 1.21 -8.16
CA SER A 547 -9.33 1.89 -7.90
C SER A 547 -9.52 3.40 -7.82
N GLY A 548 -8.61 4.06 -7.11
CA GLY A 548 -8.47 5.50 -7.17
C GLY A 548 -7.07 5.92 -6.79
N ALA A 549 -6.60 7.03 -7.33
CA ALA A 549 -5.32 7.61 -7.02
C ALA A 549 -5.42 9.12 -7.06
N GLY A 550 -4.58 9.81 -6.31
CA GLY A 550 -4.49 11.25 -6.39
C GLY A 550 -3.11 11.75 -6.01
N SER A 551 -2.75 12.93 -6.52
CA SER A 551 -1.52 13.62 -6.20
C SER A 551 -1.75 15.12 -6.17
N MET A 552 -0.94 15.86 -5.44
CA MET A 552 -0.97 17.32 -5.45
C MET A 552 0.44 17.92 -5.54
N ASP A 553 0.54 19.16 -5.98
CA ASP A 553 1.78 19.92 -5.85
C ASP A 553 2.07 20.16 -4.37
N ALA A 554 3.37 20.26 -4.03
CA ALA A 554 3.77 20.47 -2.66
C ALA A 554 3.30 21.85 -2.15
N ILE A 555 2.59 21.86 -1.03
CA ILE A 555 2.23 23.11 -0.33
C ILE A 555 3.44 23.53 0.49
N ASN A 556 3.91 24.76 0.32
CA ASN A 556 4.91 25.39 1.18
C ASN A 556 4.38 26.76 1.63
N TRP A 557 4.13 26.88 2.94
CA TRP A 557 3.51 28.06 3.53
C TRP A 557 4.40 28.64 4.64
N GLY A 558 4.45 29.98 4.72
CA GLY A 558 5.24 30.70 5.72
C GLY A 558 6.75 30.46 5.63
N ASN A 559 7.34 30.47 4.43
CA ASN A 559 8.78 30.23 4.20
C ASN A 559 9.30 28.93 4.85
N GLY A 560 8.59 27.82 4.67
CA GLY A 560 8.97 26.51 5.22
C GLY A 560 8.48 26.23 6.63
N ALA A 561 7.70 27.13 7.25
CA ALA A 561 7.03 26.87 8.53
C ALA A 561 6.06 25.67 8.45
N PHE A 562 5.41 25.49 7.29
CA PHE A 562 4.57 24.33 6.98
C PHE A 562 4.82 23.85 5.54
N ILE A 563 5.18 22.58 5.37
CA ILE A 563 5.35 21.95 4.06
C ILE A 563 4.57 20.63 4.02
N ILE A 564 3.77 20.42 2.97
CA ILE A 564 3.25 19.09 2.60
C ILE A 564 3.89 18.72 1.26
N SER A 565 4.71 17.68 1.21
CA SER A 565 5.33 17.13 -0.01
C SER A 565 5.14 15.61 -0.07
N GLY A 566 5.57 14.96 -1.15
CA GLY A 566 5.73 13.50 -1.20
C GLY A 566 7.08 13.06 -0.64
N ARG A 567 7.21 11.81 -0.20
CA ARG A 567 8.51 11.18 0.09
C ARG A 567 9.15 10.61 -1.18
N THR A 568 8.38 9.98 -2.06
CA THR A 568 8.94 9.28 -3.24
C THR A 568 8.98 10.13 -4.52
N THR A 569 7.99 11.01 -4.74
CA THR A 569 7.82 11.77 -6.00
C THR A 569 7.80 13.29 -5.82
N ASN A 570 8.23 13.79 -4.65
CA ASN A 570 8.09 15.18 -4.18
C ASN A 570 6.63 15.70 -4.05
N LYS A 571 5.63 14.98 -4.58
CA LYS A 571 4.20 15.31 -4.52
C LYS A 571 3.46 14.44 -3.49
N PRO A 572 2.67 15.00 -2.56
CA PRO A 572 1.82 14.19 -1.69
C PRO A 572 0.87 13.38 -2.57
N GLN A 573 0.70 12.09 -2.27
CA GLN A 573 -0.08 11.18 -3.09
C GLN A 573 -0.79 10.12 -2.25
N PHE A 574 -1.93 9.67 -2.73
CA PHE A 574 -2.63 8.50 -2.22
C PHE A 574 -3.03 7.58 -3.37
N SER A 575 -3.15 6.29 -3.11
CA SER A 575 -3.80 5.36 -4.01
C SER A 575 -4.49 4.24 -3.25
N PHE A 576 -5.54 3.71 -3.85
CA PHE A 576 -6.25 2.53 -3.37
C PHE A 576 -6.65 1.67 -4.55
N SER A 577 -6.60 0.36 -4.38
CA SER A 577 -7.09 -0.58 -5.37
C SER A 577 -7.60 -1.85 -4.73
N TYR A 578 -8.70 -2.36 -5.27
CA TYR A 578 -9.24 -3.66 -4.97
C TYR A 578 -9.60 -4.32 -6.28
N THR A 579 -8.99 -5.46 -6.57
CA THR A 579 -9.37 -6.33 -7.68
C THR A 579 -10.13 -7.53 -7.11
N LYS A 580 -11.16 -8.00 -7.81
CA LYS A 580 -11.96 -9.15 -7.38
C LYS A 580 -11.06 -10.37 -7.18
N GLY A 581 -10.97 -10.85 -5.93
CA GLY A 581 -10.09 -11.95 -5.53
C GLY A 581 -8.69 -11.56 -5.04
N SER A 582 -8.35 -10.26 -5.02
CA SER A 582 -7.13 -9.75 -4.37
C SER A 582 -7.45 -9.20 -2.97
N VAL A 583 -6.40 -9.03 -2.16
CA VAL A 583 -6.48 -8.19 -0.95
C VAL A 583 -6.62 -6.72 -1.41
N PRO A 584 -7.48 -5.90 -0.79
CA PRO A 584 -7.50 -4.45 -1.02
C PRO A 584 -6.16 -3.82 -0.60
N THR A 585 -5.64 -2.89 -1.40
CA THR A 585 -4.47 -2.08 -1.04
C THR A 585 -4.89 -0.63 -0.84
N PHE A 586 -4.30 0.02 0.16
CA PHE A 586 -4.44 1.45 0.41
C PHE A 586 -3.09 2.02 0.83
N PHE A 587 -2.63 3.04 0.11
CA PHE A 587 -1.31 3.61 0.19
C PHE A 587 -1.42 5.13 0.32
N ILE A 588 -0.75 5.70 1.34
CA ILE A 588 -0.52 7.14 1.45
C ILE A 588 0.99 7.37 1.50
N ASP A 589 1.48 8.25 0.64
CA ASP A 589 2.83 8.81 0.68
C ASP A 589 2.75 10.33 0.88
N GLY A 590 3.10 10.73 2.10
CA GLY A 590 3.15 12.13 2.52
C GLY A 590 4.34 12.41 3.42
N LYS A 591 4.99 13.54 3.16
CA LYS A 591 6.00 14.15 4.01
C LYS A 591 5.45 15.48 4.50
N ILE A 592 5.30 15.60 5.81
CA ILE A 592 4.80 16.83 6.45
C ILE A 592 5.97 17.43 7.24
N SER A 593 6.35 18.66 6.91
CA SER A 593 7.29 19.45 7.72
C SER A 593 6.52 20.53 8.48
N LEU A 594 6.69 20.59 9.79
CA LEU A 594 6.12 21.63 10.64
C LEU A 594 7.22 22.18 11.55
N LEU A 595 7.50 23.48 11.45
CA LEU A 595 8.49 24.18 12.30
C LEU A 595 9.87 23.49 12.33
N GLY A 596 10.32 22.96 11.18
CA GLY A 596 11.58 22.23 11.04
C GLY A 596 11.54 20.74 11.43
N ILE A 597 10.44 20.26 12.03
CA ILE A 597 10.21 18.84 12.29
C ILE A 597 9.70 18.20 11.00
N SER A 598 10.57 17.50 10.28
CA SER A 598 10.18 16.69 9.12
C SER A 598 9.66 15.32 9.55
N SER A 599 8.37 15.08 9.32
CA SER A 599 7.75 13.76 9.41
C SER A 599 7.69 13.12 8.03
N GLU A 600 8.35 11.98 7.86
CA GLU A 600 8.16 11.11 6.70
C GLU A 600 7.17 10.01 7.08
N THR A 601 5.99 9.99 6.47
CA THR A 601 4.94 9.01 6.76
C THR A 601 4.58 8.25 5.49
N THR A 602 4.94 6.97 5.46
CA THR A 602 4.31 5.98 4.58
C THR A 602 3.40 5.11 5.43
N ALA A 603 2.09 5.21 5.20
CA ALA A 603 1.10 4.35 5.82
C ALA A 603 0.53 3.40 4.77
N SER A 604 0.76 2.10 4.94
CA SER A 604 0.00 1.05 4.28
C SER A 604 -1.11 0.58 5.23
N LEU A 605 -2.34 0.54 4.74
CA LEU A 605 -3.41 -0.23 5.39
C LEU A 605 -3.39 -1.65 4.80
N ASP A 606 -3.43 -2.65 5.66
CA ASP A 606 -3.64 -4.04 5.29
C ASP A 606 -4.65 -4.72 6.23
N ALA A 607 -4.96 -5.99 5.99
CA ALA A 607 -5.95 -6.75 6.75
C ALA A 607 -5.62 -6.91 8.25
N SER A 608 -4.39 -6.63 8.68
CA SER A 608 -3.97 -6.70 10.09
C SER A 608 -4.15 -5.38 10.85
N GLY A 609 -4.18 -4.23 10.13
CA GLY A 609 -4.22 -2.92 10.77
C GLY A 609 -3.62 -1.77 9.94
N PHE A 610 -3.19 -0.73 10.67
CA PHE A 610 -2.32 0.33 10.17
C PHE A 610 -1.08 0.44 11.06
N SER A 611 0.06 0.80 10.47
CA SER A 611 1.31 1.06 11.20
C SER A 611 2.09 2.19 10.53
N PHE A 612 2.58 3.15 11.31
CA PHE A 612 3.54 4.16 10.87
C PHE A 612 4.58 4.44 11.95
N VAL A 613 5.79 4.80 11.52
CA VAL A 613 6.86 5.30 12.39
C VAL A 613 7.43 6.55 11.75
N THR A 614 7.54 7.63 12.52
CA THR A 614 8.15 8.89 12.06
C THR A 614 9.20 9.35 13.06
N THR A 615 10.33 9.85 12.56
CA THR A 615 11.43 10.38 13.39
C THR A 615 11.82 11.75 12.87
N GLY A 616 11.97 12.73 13.75
CA GLY A 616 12.33 14.11 13.39
C GLY A 616 13.17 14.80 14.46
N ARG A 617 13.77 15.95 14.09
CA ARG A 617 14.54 16.79 15.01
C ARG A 617 13.78 18.07 15.40
N ILE A 618 13.72 18.36 16.68
CA ILE A 618 13.20 19.64 17.20
C ILE A 618 14.37 20.60 17.39
N ALA A 619 14.29 21.78 16.76
CA ALA A 619 15.27 22.88 16.87
C ALA A 619 16.75 22.46 16.66
N ASN A 620 17.00 21.50 15.77
CA ASN A 620 18.31 20.86 15.53
C ASN A 620 18.96 20.13 16.73
N ALA A 621 18.38 20.17 17.93
CA ALA A 621 18.98 19.65 19.16
C ALA A 621 18.47 18.26 19.57
N PHE A 622 17.16 17.99 19.42
CA PHE A 622 16.52 16.80 20.02
C PHE A 622 15.92 15.86 18.99
N GLU A 623 16.14 14.55 19.14
CA GLU A 623 15.57 13.51 18.27
C GLU A 623 14.33 12.88 18.92
N ALA A 624 13.21 12.90 18.20
CA ALA A 624 11.94 12.34 18.65
C ALA A 624 11.41 11.32 17.63
N THR A 625 11.00 10.13 18.09
CA THR A 625 10.38 9.08 17.28
C THR A 625 8.97 8.79 17.77
N LEU A 626 8.00 8.77 16.86
CA LEU A 626 6.60 8.43 17.10
C LEU A 626 6.22 7.18 16.28
N GLU A 627 5.79 6.13 16.97
CA GLU A 627 5.29 4.87 16.42
C GLU A 627 3.78 4.78 16.70
N GLY A 628 2.96 4.70 15.64
CA GLY A 628 1.51 4.52 15.73
C GLY A 628 1.07 3.21 15.08
N LYS A 629 0.33 2.37 15.80
CA LYS A 629 -0.19 1.07 15.35
C LYS A 629 -1.64 0.89 15.79
N GLY A 630 -2.52 0.44 14.90
CA GLY A 630 -3.89 0.05 15.24
C GLY A 630 -4.27 -1.23 14.51
N SER A 631 -5.11 -2.08 15.12
CA SER A 631 -5.60 -3.31 14.49
C SER A 631 -7.13 -3.28 14.38
N PHE A 632 -7.65 -3.93 13.34
CA PHE A 632 -9.09 -3.96 13.03
C PHE A 632 -9.85 -5.11 13.72
N SER A 633 -9.22 -5.87 14.62
CA SER A 633 -9.90 -6.95 15.37
C SER A 633 -10.84 -6.40 16.45
N GLU A 634 -12.02 -6.98 16.60
CA GLU A 634 -12.96 -6.60 17.68
C GLU A 634 -12.37 -6.82 19.10
N SER A 635 -11.34 -7.66 19.21
CA SER A 635 -10.58 -7.89 20.44
C SER A 635 -9.58 -6.78 20.82
N SER A 636 -9.16 -5.92 19.89
CA SER A 636 -8.13 -4.90 20.15
C SER A 636 -8.74 -3.56 20.57
N LYS A 637 -8.80 -3.31 21.89
CA LYS A 637 -9.23 -2.04 22.47
C LYS A 637 -8.19 -0.92 22.31
N GLY A 638 -8.08 -0.36 21.11
CA GLY A 638 -7.50 0.98 20.87
C GLY A 638 -6.26 1.04 19.97
N VAL A 639 -5.89 2.27 19.63
CA VAL A 639 -4.67 2.60 18.87
C VAL A 639 -3.48 2.65 19.83
N TYR A 640 -2.46 1.84 19.57
CA TYR A 640 -1.17 1.89 20.22
C TYR A 640 -0.36 3.08 19.67
N VAL A 641 -0.02 4.03 20.53
CA VAL A 641 0.88 5.15 20.19
C VAL A 641 2.04 5.16 21.17
N ARG A 642 3.26 5.11 20.63
CA ARG A 642 4.52 5.17 21.38
C ARG A 642 5.34 6.35 20.87
N ALA A 643 5.45 7.38 21.69
CA ALA A 643 6.45 8.43 21.49
C ALA A 643 7.72 8.12 22.31
N SER A 644 8.89 8.32 21.71
CA SER A 644 10.20 8.21 22.36
C SER A 644 10.99 9.47 22.08
N LEU A 645 11.19 10.28 23.11
CA LEU A 645 12.22 11.31 23.15
C LEU A 645 13.54 10.63 23.58
N ARG A 646 14.67 10.96 22.95
CA ARG A 646 15.97 10.48 23.46
C ARG A 646 16.26 11.10 24.83
N ASN A 647 16.95 10.34 25.69
CA ASN A 647 17.14 10.62 27.12
C ASN A 647 18.17 11.74 27.43
N ASP A 648 18.36 12.68 26.51
CA ASP A 648 19.38 13.72 26.61
C ASP A 648 18.87 14.97 27.35
N LEU A 649 17.62 15.38 27.17
CA LEU A 649 17.04 16.57 27.80
C LEU A 649 17.14 16.54 29.34
N VAL A 650 16.68 15.45 29.98
CA VAL A 650 16.74 15.31 31.45
C VAL A 650 18.19 15.24 31.93
N SER A 651 19.06 14.51 31.23
CA SER A 651 20.47 14.39 31.58
C SER A 651 21.23 15.73 31.43
N GLN A 652 20.93 16.52 30.41
CA GLN A 652 21.54 17.83 30.18
C GLN A 652 21.02 18.87 31.18
N LEU A 653 19.72 18.91 31.46
CA LEU A 653 19.16 19.77 32.51
C LEU A 653 19.71 19.43 33.89
N ASN A 654 19.79 18.15 34.26
CA ASN A 654 20.43 17.71 35.50
C ASN A 654 21.89 18.20 35.58
N ALA A 655 22.69 18.04 34.52
CA ALA A 655 24.08 18.48 34.49
C ALA A 655 24.22 20.02 34.59
N MET A 656 23.43 20.78 33.83
CA MET A 656 23.49 22.25 33.80
C MET A 656 22.98 22.87 35.11
N VAL A 657 21.87 22.37 35.68
CA VAL A 657 21.34 22.85 36.97
C VAL A 657 22.30 22.50 38.10
N THR A 658 22.86 21.29 38.13
CA THR A 658 23.88 20.89 39.13
C THR A 658 25.13 21.78 39.02
N GLY A 659 25.59 22.09 37.82
CA GLY A 659 26.70 23.03 37.59
C GLY A 659 26.43 24.43 38.14
N LYS A 660 25.22 24.97 37.91
CA LYS A 660 24.83 26.30 38.40
C LYS A 660 24.61 26.36 39.91
N ILE A 661 24.12 25.28 40.53
CA ILE A 661 24.05 25.15 42.00
C ILE A 661 25.47 25.15 42.60
N ASN A 662 26.43 24.44 41.98
CA ASN A 662 27.82 24.42 42.45
C ASN A 662 28.52 25.79 42.32
N GLU A 663 28.28 26.54 41.24
CA GLU A 663 28.78 27.93 41.11
C GLU A 663 28.22 28.83 42.23
N ALA A 664 26.91 28.77 42.49
CA ALA A 664 26.28 29.56 43.54
C ALA A 664 26.89 29.27 44.93
N ILE A 665 27.11 28.00 45.26
CA ILE A 665 27.74 27.56 46.52
C ILE A 665 29.16 28.15 46.67
N GLN A 666 29.97 28.17 45.59
CA GLN A 666 31.30 28.77 45.63
C GLN A 666 31.26 30.29 45.76
N THR A 667 30.29 30.96 45.13
CA THR A 667 30.08 32.41 45.30
C THR A 667 29.76 32.74 46.76
N THR A 668 28.82 32.02 47.40
CA THR A 668 28.49 32.21 48.82
C THR A 668 29.70 32.00 49.74
N LYS A 669 30.54 30.99 49.46
CA LYS A 669 31.77 30.71 50.22
C LYS A 669 32.76 31.88 50.14
N ASN A 670 32.95 32.45 48.95
CA ASN A 670 33.83 33.61 48.74
C ASN A 670 33.28 34.87 49.42
N THR A 671 31.96 35.10 49.38
CA THR A 671 31.31 36.22 50.08
C THR A 671 31.51 36.14 51.60
N LEU A 672 31.30 34.96 52.21
CA LEU A 672 31.45 34.76 53.66
C LEU A 672 32.88 35.04 54.14
N GLN A 673 33.88 34.67 53.34
CA GLN A 673 35.29 34.91 53.62
C GLN A 673 35.67 36.39 53.46
N GLY A 674 35.06 37.09 52.51
CA GLY A 674 35.18 38.55 52.36
C GLY A 674 34.60 39.33 53.55
N THR A 675 33.45 38.92 54.10
CA THR A 675 32.83 39.57 55.26
C THR A 675 33.68 39.42 56.52
N ARG A 676 34.26 38.24 56.77
CA ARG A 676 35.16 38.00 57.93
C ARG A 676 36.42 38.88 57.90
N ASN A 677 36.96 39.19 56.72
CA ASN A 677 38.09 40.11 56.59
C ASN A 677 37.72 41.55 56.94
N LYS A 678 36.51 42.01 56.56
CA LYS A 678 36.02 43.36 56.89
C LYS A 678 35.77 43.55 58.39
N LEU A 679 35.27 42.52 59.09
CA LEU A 679 35.10 42.58 60.55
C LEU A 679 36.44 42.80 61.28
N LYS A 680 37.50 42.08 60.87
CA LYS A 680 38.85 42.26 61.44
C LYS A 680 39.39 43.68 61.26
N GLN A 681 39.13 44.31 60.11
CA GLN A 681 39.54 45.69 59.84
C GLN A 681 38.82 46.67 60.79
N ALA A 682 37.49 46.59 60.88
CA ALA A 682 36.69 47.48 61.74
C ALA A 682 37.05 47.37 63.24
N GLN A 683 37.43 46.18 63.72
CA GLN A 683 37.92 45.99 65.09
C GLN A 683 39.27 46.68 65.36
N ALA A 684 40.16 46.73 64.37
CA ALA A 684 41.45 47.42 64.48
C ALA A 684 41.28 48.94 64.48
N ASP A 685 40.42 49.46 63.60
CA ASP A 685 40.15 50.90 63.47
C ASP A 685 39.50 51.46 64.75
N LEU A 686 38.57 50.70 65.37
CA LEU A 686 37.93 51.11 66.62
C LEU A 686 38.92 51.27 67.78
N LYS A 687 39.86 50.32 67.91
CA LYS A 687 40.93 50.37 68.92
C LYS A 687 41.83 51.59 68.72
N TYR A 688 42.15 51.94 67.47
CA TYR A 688 42.97 53.11 67.15
C TYR A 688 42.34 54.42 67.66
N TYR A 689 41.02 54.61 67.46
CA TYR A 689 40.33 55.79 67.96
C TYR A 689 40.19 55.81 69.49
N ASP A 690 40.04 54.66 70.16
CA ASP A 690 40.07 54.57 71.62
C ASP A 690 41.42 55.03 72.20
N ASP A 691 42.54 54.59 71.62
CA ASP A 691 43.88 54.96 72.07
C ASP A 691 44.15 56.49 71.91
N GLU A 692 43.68 57.13 70.84
CA GLU A 692 43.85 58.59 70.64
C GLU A 692 42.87 59.45 71.48
N ILE A 693 41.63 59.01 71.72
CA ILE A 693 40.70 59.72 72.61
C ILE A 693 41.26 59.80 74.04
N ALA A 694 41.83 58.71 74.56
CA ALA A 694 42.46 58.69 75.88
C ALA A 694 43.62 59.70 75.97
N LYS A 695 44.45 59.75 74.92
CA LYS A 695 45.61 60.63 74.80
C LYS A 695 45.22 62.12 74.71
N ARG A 696 44.18 62.46 73.93
CA ARG A 696 43.65 63.83 73.81
C ARG A 696 42.98 64.30 75.11
N THR A 697 42.26 63.41 75.80
CA THR A 697 41.62 63.70 77.09
C THR A 697 42.64 64.10 78.16
N ALA A 698 43.79 63.40 78.22
CA ALA A 698 44.87 63.73 79.15
C ALA A 698 45.50 65.12 78.89
N GLN A 699 45.66 65.52 77.62
CA GLN A 699 46.17 66.86 77.27
C GLN A 699 45.22 67.99 77.72
N LEU A 700 43.91 67.77 77.63
CA LEU A 700 42.87 68.74 78.00
C LEU A 700 42.84 69.07 79.49
N GLN A 701 43.03 68.07 80.36
CA GLN A 701 43.12 68.31 81.81
C GLN A 701 44.31 69.21 82.16
N GLY A 702 45.46 69.03 81.52
CA GLY A 702 46.64 69.89 81.73
C GLY A 702 46.42 71.34 81.29
N GLN A 703 45.69 71.57 80.20
CA GLN A 703 45.42 72.93 79.68
C GLN A 703 44.38 73.70 80.51
N LYS A 704 43.34 73.01 81.02
CA LYS A 704 42.31 73.64 81.88
C LYS A 704 42.88 74.16 83.20
N ALA A 705 43.77 73.40 83.85
CA ALA A 705 44.42 73.81 85.09
C ALA A 705 45.27 75.09 84.94
N ALA A 706 45.93 75.27 83.80
CA ALA A 706 46.73 76.47 83.52
C ALA A 706 45.88 77.74 83.31
N ALA A 707 44.71 77.61 82.66
CA ALA A 707 43.82 78.74 82.39
C ALA A 707 43.21 79.34 83.68
N ALA A 708 42.79 78.50 84.61
CA ALA A 708 42.22 78.93 85.90
C ALA A 708 43.21 79.74 86.76
N GLN A 709 44.51 79.40 86.68
CA GLN A 709 45.54 80.09 87.46
C GLN A 709 45.86 81.50 86.94
N THR A 710 45.75 81.74 85.63
CA THR A 710 45.97 83.05 85.01
C THR A 710 44.92 84.08 85.45
N VAL A 711 43.65 83.66 85.55
CA VAL A 711 42.54 84.53 86.02
C VAL A 711 42.72 84.94 87.48
N ARG A 712 43.18 84.01 88.34
CA ARG A 712 43.46 84.30 89.77
C ARG A 712 44.62 85.29 89.96
N ASN A 713 45.62 85.27 89.08
CA ASN A 713 46.76 86.20 89.18
C ASN A 713 46.38 87.64 88.81
N GLU A 714 45.57 87.82 87.77
CA GLU A 714 45.15 89.16 87.31
C GLU A 714 44.18 89.84 88.30
N ALA A 715 43.31 89.07 88.94
CA ALA A 715 42.44 89.54 90.02
C ALA A 715 43.22 90.15 91.19
N ASN A 716 44.30 89.48 91.62
CA ASN A 716 45.15 89.95 92.72
C ASN A 716 45.92 91.25 92.39
N ARG A 717 46.19 91.50 91.10
CA ARG A 717 46.82 92.74 90.63
C ARG A 717 45.86 93.93 90.76
N ALA A 718 44.65 93.81 90.22
CA ALA A 718 43.64 94.89 90.23
C ALA A 718 43.19 95.29 91.64
N MET A 719 43.07 94.33 92.58
CA MET A 719 42.72 94.63 93.98
C MET A 719 43.79 95.47 94.70
N LYS A 720 45.07 95.26 94.37
CA LYS A 720 46.19 95.97 95.01
C LYS A 720 46.26 97.44 94.57
N GLU A 721 46.06 97.70 93.28
CA GLU A 721 46.07 99.05 92.70
C GLU A 721 45.01 99.97 93.35
N GLN A 722 43.83 99.44 93.70
CA GLN A 722 42.77 100.21 94.40
C GLN A 722 43.10 100.48 95.87
N LEU A 723 43.74 99.54 96.56
CA LEU A 723 44.16 99.71 97.96
C LEU A 723 45.25 100.78 98.11
N ASP A 724 46.21 100.81 97.18
CA ASP A 724 47.28 101.80 97.16
C ASP A 724 46.74 103.22 96.88
N PHE A 725 45.70 103.35 96.04
CA PHE A 725 44.99 104.62 95.82
C PHE A 725 44.28 105.14 97.09
N ILE A 726 43.52 104.29 97.78
CA ILE A 726 42.83 104.64 99.04
C ILE A 726 43.84 105.11 100.09
N ASN A 727 44.96 104.41 100.25
CA ASN A 727 46.03 104.78 101.18
C ASN A 727 46.64 106.16 100.84
N THR A 728 46.86 106.43 99.55
CA THR A 728 47.41 107.70 99.06
C THR A 728 46.47 108.88 99.35
N CYS A 729 45.18 108.78 99.01
CA CYS A 729 44.19 109.82 99.31
C CYS A 729 44.04 110.05 100.82
N THR A 730 44.10 108.98 101.63
CA THR A 730 44.03 109.08 103.10
C THR A 730 45.25 109.82 103.68
N ALA A 731 46.45 109.51 103.19
CA ALA A 731 47.67 110.21 103.58
C ALA A 731 47.66 111.70 103.17
N ASN A 732 47.21 111.99 101.94
CA ASN A 732 47.03 113.36 101.46
C ASN A 732 46.06 114.15 102.33
N ASN A 733 44.93 113.57 102.76
CA ASN A 733 43.98 114.24 103.64
C ASN A 733 44.56 114.56 105.01
N LYS A 734 45.32 113.64 105.58
CA LYS A 734 46.02 113.86 106.86
C LYS A 734 47.10 114.95 106.74
N SER A 735 47.70 115.09 105.57
CA SER A 735 48.66 116.17 105.25
C SER A 735 47.96 117.53 105.08
N SER A 736 46.91 117.59 104.26
CA SER A 736 46.10 118.81 104.07
C SER A 736 45.47 119.30 105.36
N GLN A 737 44.98 118.40 106.23
CA GLN A 737 44.41 118.80 107.52
C GLN A 737 45.47 119.45 108.41
N ARG A 738 46.66 118.86 108.53
CA ARG A 738 47.77 119.47 109.29
C ARG A 738 48.15 120.87 108.77
N LYS A 739 48.05 121.10 107.46
CA LYS A 739 48.27 122.44 106.88
C LYS A 739 47.17 123.43 107.25
N ILE A 740 45.90 123.00 107.22
CA ILE A 740 44.76 123.81 107.69
C ILE A 740 44.93 124.18 109.16
N ASP A 741 45.29 123.20 110.00
CA ASP A 741 45.45 123.39 111.45
C ASP A 741 46.61 124.35 111.80
N ALA A 742 47.60 124.46 110.92
CA ALA A 742 48.77 125.35 111.07
C ALA A 742 48.55 126.78 110.53
N LEU A 743 47.51 127.03 109.73
CA LEU A 743 47.20 128.35 109.17
C LEU A 743 46.41 129.20 110.16
N GLY A 744 46.65 130.52 110.18
CA GLY A 744 45.94 131.48 111.02
C GLY A 744 44.55 131.85 110.50
N ASN A 745 44.01 132.95 111.02
CA ASN A 745 42.69 133.48 110.63
C ASN A 745 42.79 134.83 109.86
N TRP A 746 43.95 135.12 109.24
CA TRP A 746 44.06 136.32 108.39
C TRP A 746 43.34 136.15 107.05
N PRO A 747 42.84 137.24 106.42
CA PRO A 747 41.96 137.15 105.25
C PRO A 747 42.55 136.38 104.05
N TRP A 748 43.87 136.47 103.83
CA TRP A 748 44.56 135.74 102.76
C TRP A 748 44.79 134.26 103.09
N GLU A 749 44.89 133.89 104.37
CA GLU A 749 45.06 132.49 104.82
C GLU A 749 43.74 131.69 104.74
N LEU A 750 42.59 132.37 104.83
CA LEU A 750 41.27 131.75 104.66
C LEU A 750 41.07 131.15 103.26
N VAL A 751 41.62 131.79 102.22
CA VAL A 751 41.59 131.27 100.84
C VAL A 751 42.42 129.98 100.73
N GLU A 752 43.58 129.93 101.40
CA GLU A 752 44.43 128.74 101.40
C GLU A 752 43.81 127.59 102.21
N LYS A 753 43.20 127.88 103.38
CA LYS A 753 42.38 126.91 104.13
C LYS A 753 41.24 126.35 103.28
N ALA A 754 40.50 127.20 102.56
CA ALA A 754 39.41 126.77 101.69
C ALA A 754 39.88 125.84 100.56
N ALA A 755 41.06 126.10 99.97
CA ALA A 755 41.68 125.22 98.98
C ALA A 755 42.01 123.84 99.57
N TYR A 756 42.61 123.78 100.77
CA TYR A 756 42.91 122.50 101.43
C TYR A 756 41.65 121.74 101.87
N TYR A 757 40.61 122.42 102.38
CA TYR A 757 39.33 121.77 102.70
C TYR A 757 38.67 121.15 101.45
N THR A 758 38.72 121.87 100.32
CA THR A 758 38.21 121.37 99.03
C THR A 758 38.99 120.14 98.57
N ALA A 759 40.32 120.14 98.73
CA ALA A 759 41.15 118.97 98.44
C ALA A 759 40.83 117.76 99.34
N ILE A 760 40.54 117.99 100.63
CA ILE A 760 40.12 116.91 101.55
C ILE A 760 38.79 116.30 101.12
N ALA A 761 37.81 117.13 100.79
CA ALA A 761 36.50 116.68 100.31
C ALA A 761 36.60 115.88 99.00
N ALA A 762 37.41 116.34 98.05
CA ALA A 762 37.66 115.63 96.79
C ALA A 762 38.29 114.23 97.02
N ASN A 763 39.34 114.16 97.84
CA ASN A 763 40.01 112.90 98.18
C ASN A 763 39.10 111.94 98.99
N ASN A 764 38.27 112.44 99.92
CA ASN A 764 37.31 111.60 100.66
C ASN A 764 36.27 111.00 99.69
N THR A 765 35.82 111.77 98.70
CA THR A 765 34.94 111.27 97.64
C THR A 765 35.61 110.17 96.79
N GLY A 766 36.91 110.31 96.51
CA GLY A 766 37.73 109.29 95.86
C GLY A 766 37.94 108.01 96.69
N ILE A 767 38.01 108.11 98.02
CA ILE A 767 38.16 106.96 98.90
C ILE A 767 36.90 106.08 98.90
N GLU A 768 35.71 106.68 99.00
CA GLU A 768 34.46 105.91 99.05
C GLU A 768 34.13 105.25 97.70
N SER A 769 34.43 105.89 96.57
CA SER A 769 34.24 105.26 95.26
C SER A 769 35.18 104.07 95.04
N ALA A 770 36.44 104.16 95.47
CA ALA A 770 37.40 103.06 95.39
C ALA A 770 37.04 101.86 96.30
N LYS A 771 36.45 102.10 97.49
CA LYS A 771 35.95 101.02 98.36
C LYS A 771 34.82 100.20 97.71
N VAL A 772 33.88 100.87 97.04
CA VAL A 772 32.77 100.21 96.33
C VAL A 772 33.31 99.36 95.17
N ALA A 773 34.29 99.88 94.42
CA ALA A 773 34.96 99.11 93.37
C ALA A 773 35.68 97.86 93.92
N TYR A 774 36.43 98.00 95.01
CA TYR A 774 37.14 96.88 95.65
C TYR A 774 36.21 95.72 96.05
N ALA A 775 35.05 96.03 96.65
CA ALA A 775 34.05 95.02 97.01
C ALA A 775 33.43 94.32 95.78
N GLY A 776 33.19 95.06 94.69
CA GLY A 776 32.67 94.50 93.43
C GLY A 776 33.63 93.52 92.74
N TYR A 777 34.93 93.82 92.75
CA TYR A 777 35.94 92.92 92.17
C TYR A 777 36.05 91.59 92.94
N LEU A 778 36.03 91.62 94.28
CA LEU A 778 36.12 90.40 95.11
C LEU A 778 34.96 89.43 94.84
N ALA A 779 33.74 89.95 94.65
CA ALA A 779 32.56 89.13 94.33
C ALA A 779 32.66 88.48 92.94
N THR A 780 33.13 89.24 91.94
CA THR A 780 33.18 88.80 90.53
C THR A 780 34.22 87.70 90.29
N VAL A 781 35.34 87.72 91.03
CA VAL A 781 36.46 86.77 90.85
C VAL A 781 36.10 85.36 91.31
N ASN A 782 35.41 85.23 92.45
CA ASN A 782 35.01 83.92 92.98
C ASN A 782 33.97 83.23 92.08
N THR A 783 33.01 83.97 91.53
CA THR A 783 31.99 83.39 90.62
C THR A 783 32.51 83.04 89.23
N THR A 784 33.63 83.64 88.78
CA THR A 784 34.18 83.38 87.44
C THR A 784 35.11 82.17 87.41
N ALA A 785 35.72 81.79 88.55
CA ALA A 785 36.63 80.65 88.63
C ALA A 785 35.92 79.29 88.43
N ASP A 786 34.75 79.09 89.05
CA ASP A 786 34.01 77.82 88.99
C ASP A 786 33.38 77.53 87.61
N VAL A 787 33.21 78.56 86.77
CA VAL A 787 32.67 78.41 85.40
C VAL A 787 33.72 77.86 84.43
N VAL A 788 35.01 78.04 84.70
CA VAL A 788 36.11 77.64 83.78
C VAL A 788 36.39 76.13 83.82
N GLU A 789 36.23 75.45 84.95
CA GLU A 789 36.41 73.99 85.01
C GLU A 789 35.29 73.25 84.25
N THR A 790 34.06 73.77 84.33
CA THR A 790 32.83 73.05 83.94
C THR A 790 32.40 73.23 82.48
N PHE A 791 33.09 74.05 81.67
CA PHE A 791 32.74 74.26 80.24
C PHE A 791 33.26 73.12 79.33
N PRO A 792 32.41 72.41 78.55
CA PRO A 792 32.83 71.20 77.83
C PRO A 792 32.74 71.33 76.29
N ASN A 793 33.67 72.06 75.66
CA ASN A 793 33.78 72.12 74.19
C ASN A 793 35.25 72.11 73.73
N ASP A 794 35.81 70.92 73.47
CA ASP A 794 36.97 70.76 72.59
C ASP A 794 36.51 70.07 71.30
N VAL A 795 36.64 70.79 70.19
CA VAL A 795 36.10 70.38 68.89
C VAL A 795 36.85 69.15 68.32
N LEU A 796 38.13 68.98 68.67
CA LEU A 796 38.93 67.82 68.25
C LEU A 796 38.54 66.55 69.03
N LEU A 797 38.25 66.67 70.33
CA LEU A 797 37.74 65.56 71.12
C LEU A 797 36.32 65.18 70.65
N LEU A 798 35.49 66.17 70.31
CA LEU A 798 34.15 65.93 69.75
C LEU A 798 34.21 65.26 68.37
N ASP A 799 35.13 65.66 67.50
CA ASP A 799 35.36 65.01 66.21
C ASP A 799 35.88 63.58 66.38
N LEU A 800 36.84 63.34 67.28
CA LEU A 800 37.32 61.98 67.60
C LEU A 800 36.20 61.08 68.15
N TYR A 801 35.32 61.58 69.02
CA TYR A 801 34.13 60.84 69.46
C TYR A 801 33.14 60.60 68.31
N THR A 802 33.01 61.54 67.36
CA THR A 802 32.15 61.40 66.18
C THR A 802 32.71 60.36 65.20
N GLN A 803 34.01 60.39 64.91
CA GLN A 803 34.69 59.39 64.07
C GLN A 803 34.72 58.01 64.74
N LYS A 804 34.92 57.94 66.07
CA LYS A 804 34.69 56.70 66.83
C LYS A 804 33.23 56.23 66.72
N GLY A 805 32.25 57.12 66.72
CA GLY A 805 30.85 56.80 66.46
C GLY A 805 30.60 56.23 65.06
N VAL A 806 31.29 56.76 64.03
CA VAL A 806 31.27 56.21 62.66
C VAL A 806 31.97 54.83 62.60
N ALA A 807 33.10 54.66 63.27
CA ALA A 807 33.78 53.36 63.38
C ALA A 807 32.96 52.34 64.18
N GLN A 808 32.25 52.76 65.22
CA GLN A 808 31.26 51.96 65.97
C GLN A 808 30.08 51.60 65.08
N GLY A 809 29.60 52.51 64.23
CA GLY A 809 28.59 52.24 63.21
C GLY A 809 29.08 51.22 62.18
N ALA A 810 30.33 51.34 61.70
CA ALA A 810 30.94 50.39 60.78
C ALA A 810 31.15 49.00 61.43
N LEU A 811 31.58 48.95 62.71
CA LEU A 811 31.68 47.70 63.48
C LEU A 811 30.30 47.10 63.76
N ALA A 812 29.27 47.92 64.03
CA ALA A 812 27.90 47.46 64.20
C ALA A 812 27.31 46.93 62.89
N ILE A 813 27.58 47.57 61.75
CA ILE A 813 27.19 47.09 60.41
C ILE A 813 27.99 45.82 60.04
N ALA A 814 29.26 45.70 60.44
CA ALA A 814 30.05 44.49 60.23
C ALA A 814 29.63 43.34 61.14
N ASN A 815 29.28 43.62 62.40
CA ASN A 815 28.68 42.66 63.33
C ASN A 815 27.31 42.22 62.82
N VAL A 816 26.42 43.14 62.39
CA VAL A 816 25.16 42.78 61.74
C VAL A 816 25.39 42.02 60.43
N GLY A 817 26.44 42.34 59.68
CA GLY A 817 26.84 41.57 58.48
C GLY A 817 27.34 40.16 58.78
N VAL A 818 27.84 39.91 59.99
CA VAL A 818 28.21 38.58 60.49
C VAL A 818 27.02 37.90 61.18
N ASP A 819 26.21 38.60 61.98
CA ASP A 819 24.96 38.11 62.58
C ASP A 819 23.86 37.83 61.55
N VAL A 820 23.91 38.42 60.35
CA VAL A 820 23.04 38.03 59.22
C VAL A 820 23.63 36.84 58.45
N ALA A 821 24.95 36.63 58.50
CA ALA A 821 25.61 35.44 57.94
C ALA A 821 25.59 34.22 58.88
N GLU A 822 25.53 34.45 60.20
CA GLU A 822 25.43 33.45 61.27
C GLU A 822 24.00 33.34 61.84
N GLY A 823 23.13 34.31 61.55
CA GLY A 823 21.66 34.28 61.73
C GLY A 823 20.93 33.44 60.69
N VAL A 824 21.65 32.82 59.77
CA VAL A 824 21.25 31.53 59.19
C VAL A 824 21.25 30.52 60.33
N SER A 825 20.05 30.23 60.89
CA SER A 825 19.87 29.53 62.16
C SER A 825 20.82 28.34 62.37
N VAL A 826 21.19 28.04 63.61
CA VAL A 826 22.05 26.87 63.92
C VAL A 826 21.49 25.57 63.31
N ALA A 827 20.17 25.42 63.20
CA ALA A 827 19.55 24.30 62.48
C ALA A 827 19.78 24.32 60.96
N THR A 828 19.82 25.50 60.33
CA THR A 828 20.15 25.68 58.91
C THR A 828 21.65 25.52 58.65
N LEU A 829 22.50 25.98 59.56
CA LEU A 829 23.95 25.76 59.48
C LEU A 829 24.33 24.31 59.80
N GLU A 830 23.61 23.61 60.69
CA GLU A 830 23.74 22.16 60.87
C GLU A 830 23.18 21.39 59.67
N ALA A 831 22.06 21.80 59.06
CA ALA A 831 21.60 21.20 57.81
C ALA A 831 22.61 21.42 56.67
N THR A 832 23.20 22.61 56.57
CA THR A 832 24.23 22.91 55.56
C THR A 832 25.53 22.19 55.87
N LYS A 833 25.90 22.00 57.14
CA LYS A 833 27.09 21.24 57.58
C LYS A 833 26.90 19.73 57.41
N TRP A 834 25.69 19.21 57.63
CA TRP A 834 25.29 17.84 57.32
C TRP A 834 25.30 17.58 55.81
N VAL A 835 24.85 18.54 54.99
CA VAL A 835 25.00 18.51 53.54
C VAL A 835 26.48 18.60 53.13
N MET A 836 27.28 19.48 53.74
CA MET A 836 28.72 19.64 53.43
C MET A 836 29.56 18.41 53.83
N ASP A 837 29.30 17.78 54.98
CA ASP A 837 30.06 16.62 55.48
C ASP A 837 29.66 15.28 54.80
N LYS A 838 28.59 15.28 53.99
CA LYS A 838 28.13 14.12 53.19
C LYS A 838 28.27 14.30 51.67
N ALA A 839 28.63 15.48 51.17
CA ALA A 839 28.54 15.82 49.75
C ALA A 839 29.74 15.36 48.90
N LEU A 840 29.75 14.09 48.49
CA LEU A 840 30.37 13.64 47.23
C LEU A 840 29.46 12.63 46.51
N GLY A 841 28.32 13.09 45.99
CA GLY A 841 27.53 12.35 45.00
C GLY A 841 26.00 12.57 45.05
N GLY A 842 25.43 13.11 43.96
CA GLY A 842 24.01 12.94 43.61
C GLY A 842 22.96 13.67 44.46
N LEU A 843 23.00 15.00 44.48
CA LEU A 843 22.09 15.81 45.33
C LEU A 843 20.82 16.35 44.63
N PHE A 844 20.80 16.47 43.29
CA PHE A 844 19.65 16.91 42.48
C PHE A 844 19.43 15.95 41.31
N ASP A 845 18.20 15.46 41.13
CA ASP A 845 17.84 14.57 40.02
C ASP A 845 16.37 14.74 39.59
N ILE A 846 16.16 15.24 38.36
CA ILE A 846 14.83 15.37 37.74
C ILE A 846 14.30 13.99 37.35
N LYS A 847 13.16 13.61 37.92
CA LYS A 847 12.46 12.34 37.68
C LYS A 847 11.44 12.41 36.54
N SER A 848 10.83 13.58 36.29
CA SER A 848 9.98 13.82 35.11
C SER A 848 9.90 15.30 34.74
N ALA A 849 9.65 15.59 33.47
CA ALA A 849 9.40 16.94 32.93
C ALA A 849 8.21 16.89 31.95
N GLU A 850 7.18 17.70 32.17
CA GLU A 850 5.92 17.68 31.41
C GLU A 850 5.45 19.10 31.05
N PHE A 851 4.94 19.33 29.84
CA PHE A 851 4.46 20.65 29.40
C PHE A 851 3.32 20.58 28.37
N SER A 852 2.58 21.68 28.22
CA SER A 852 1.55 21.86 27.18
C SER A 852 1.42 23.34 26.79
N GLY A 853 1.35 23.67 25.49
CA GLY A 853 1.20 25.05 25.04
C GLY A 853 1.08 25.20 23.52
N THR A 854 0.75 26.42 23.06
CA THR A 854 0.57 26.77 21.65
C THR A 854 1.80 27.51 21.13
N PHE A 855 2.48 26.96 20.11
CA PHE A 855 3.66 27.59 19.50
C PHE A 855 3.24 28.58 18.40
N GLY A 856 3.72 29.83 18.48
CA GLY A 856 3.38 30.90 17.54
C GLY A 856 4.44 31.17 16.47
N LEU A 857 4.02 31.79 15.37
CA LEU A 857 4.83 32.15 14.17
C LEU A 857 6.02 33.10 14.42
N ASN A 858 6.30 33.47 15.68
CA ASN A 858 7.26 34.52 16.07
C ASN A 858 8.57 33.96 16.67
N ASN A 859 8.96 32.71 16.35
CA ASN A 859 10.19 32.04 16.84
C ASN A 859 10.35 32.01 18.38
N GLN A 860 9.25 31.98 19.14
CA GLN A 860 9.30 31.88 20.60
C GLN A 860 9.30 30.41 21.06
N TYR A 861 10.49 29.91 21.42
CA TYR A 861 10.73 28.54 21.89
C TYR A 861 10.61 28.39 23.41
N LYS A 862 9.67 29.10 24.04
CA LYS A 862 9.52 29.17 25.51
C LYS A 862 8.27 28.43 25.97
N VAL A 863 8.41 27.52 26.94
CA VAL A 863 7.27 26.74 27.45
C VAL A 863 7.36 26.53 28.96
N ASN A 864 6.25 26.74 29.66
CA ASN A 864 6.11 26.37 31.06
C ASN A 864 6.09 24.84 31.23
N THR A 865 7.09 24.33 31.94
CA THR A 865 7.34 22.90 32.15
C THR A 865 7.23 22.56 33.64
N ALA A 866 6.36 21.62 33.97
CA ALA A 866 6.27 21.03 35.31
C ALA A 866 7.39 19.99 35.49
N LEU A 867 8.21 20.17 36.52
CA LEU A 867 9.33 19.29 36.86
C LEU A 867 9.05 18.59 38.20
N ASN A 868 9.18 17.27 38.22
CA ASN A 868 9.31 16.49 39.45
C ASN A 868 10.77 16.11 39.63
N PHE A 869 11.35 16.37 40.80
CA PHE A 869 12.78 16.13 41.06
C PHE A 869 13.02 15.73 42.52
N THR A 870 14.10 14.99 42.77
CA THR A 870 14.58 14.73 44.14
C THR A 870 15.71 15.67 44.48
N LEU A 871 15.62 16.32 45.65
CA LEU A 871 16.69 17.11 46.27
C LEU A 871 17.05 16.45 47.61
N ALA A 872 18.32 16.07 47.78
CA ALA A 872 18.79 15.32 48.95
C ALA A 872 17.93 14.06 49.25
N ASN A 873 17.60 13.28 48.22
CA ASN A 873 16.67 12.12 48.23
C ASN A 873 15.21 12.40 48.62
N ASN A 874 14.82 13.66 48.91
CA ASN A 874 13.43 14.03 49.17
C ASN A 874 12.73 14.52 47.88
N PRO A 875 11.46 14.13 47.62
CA PRO A 875 10.73 14.48 46.41
C PRO A 875 10.12 15.88 46.45
N TYR A 876 10.23 16.63 45.35
CA TYR A 876 9.66 17.96 45.16
C TYR A 876 9.11 18.15 43.73
N ASN A 877 8.28 19.17 43.56
CA ASN A 877 7.83 19.66 42.25
C ASN A 877 7.93 21.18 42.10
N LEU A 878 8.15 21.65 40.88
CA LEU A 878 8.08 23.07 40.49
C LEU A 878 7.54 23.21 39.05
N VAL A 879 7.13 24.41 38.65
CA VAL A 879 6.84 24.75 37.24
C VAL A 879 7.76 25.89 36.82
N ALA A 880 8.52 25.71 35.74
CA ALA A 880 9.47 26.71 35.23
C ALA A 880 9.31 26.94 33.72
N GLU A 881 9.49 28.17 33.28
CA GLU A 881 9.63 28.51 31.85
C GLU A 881 10.98 28.00 31.34
N ILE A 882 10.96 27.09 30.38
CA ILE A 882 12.16 26.60 29.67
C ILE A 882 12.19 27.26 28.29
N ASP A 883 13.28 27.96 28.00
CA ASP A 883 13.63 28.45 26.67
C ASP A 883 14.52 27.40 25.98
N PHE A 884 13.99 26.69 24.99
CA PHE A 884 14.71 25.65 24.26
C PHE A 884 15.84 26.21 23.37
N ASN A 885 15.86 27.52 23.11
CA ASN A 885 16.96 28.19 22.40
C ASN A 885 18.06 28.68 23.37
N ASN A 886 17.80 28.74 24.68
CA ASN A 886 18.78 29.09 25.71
C ASN A 886 18.56 28.31 27.02
N LEU A 887 18.89 27.01 26.97
CA LEU A 887 18.77 26.09 28.10
C LEU A 887 19.65 26.49 29.30
N ALA A 888 20.81 27.09 29.07
CA ALA A 888 21.72 27.51 30.15
C ALA A 888 21.14 28.64 31.01
N SER A 889 20.47 29.62 30.39
CA SER A 889 19.73 30.68 31.10
C SER A 889 18.56 30.09 31.89
N SER A 890 17.80 29.19 31.27
CA SER A 890 16.68 28.48 31.91
C SER A 890 17.12 27.67 33.13
N ALA A 891 18.23 26.92 33.01
CA ALA A 891 18.81 26.14 34.11
C ALA A 891 19.33 27.03 35.25
N GLY A 892 19.92 28.19 34.95
CA GLY A 892 20.33 29.17 35.97
C GLY A 892 19.15 29.74 36.76
N LYS A 893 18.03 30.03 36.08
CA LYS A 893 16.78 30.45 36.73
C LYS A 893 16.19 29.35 37.61
N ILE A 894 16.09 28.12 37.12
CA ILE A 894 15.64 26.95 37.89
C ILE A 894 16.50 26.74 39.16
N ALA A 895 17.83 26.86 39.05
CA ALA A 895 18.72 26.77 40.21
C ALA A 895 18.45 27.88 41.25
N THR A 896 18.19 29.11 40.78
CA THR A 896 17.84 30.25 41.65
C THR A 896 16.50 30.04 42.35
N ASP A 897 15.48 29.58 41.61
CA ASP A 897 14.14 29.32 42.14
C ASP A 897 14.17 28.21 43.22
N ILE A 898 14.97 27.15 43.01
CA ILE A 898 15.21 26.08 44.00
C ILE A 898 15.94 26.62 45.24
N LEU A 899 17.04 27.38 45.06
CA LEU A 899 17.83 27.93 46.16
C LEU A 899 17.07 28.97 46.99
N SER A 900 16.09 29.67 46.39
CA SER A 900 15.21 30.61 47.11
C SER A 900 14.18 29.93 48.01
N GLY A 901 13.86 28.64 47.77
CA GLY A 901 12.81 27.90 48.46
C GLY A 901 11.36 28.34 48.16
N THR A 902 11.16 29.49 47.49
CA THR A 902 9.85 30.16 47.37
C THR A 902 8.85 29.48 46.43
N LEU A 903 9.33 28.63 45.51
CA LEU A 903 8.53 28.06 44.40
C LEU A 903 8.50 26.53 44.36
N ILE A 904 9.21 25.85 45.26
CA ILE A 904 9.23 24.38 45.33
C ILE A 904 8.09 23.88 46.24
N LYS A 905 7.36 22.86 45.78
CA LYS A 905 6.31 22.20 46.57
C LYS A 905 6.79 20.81 46.99
N PRO A 906 6.66 20.40 48.26
CA PRO A 906 7.05 19.07 48.71
C PRO A 906 6.15 17.98 48.13
N GLY A 907 6.75 16.82 47.84
CA GLY A 907 6.13 15.72 47.11
C GLY A 907 6.19 15.91 45.59
N PHE A 908 5.99 14.83 44.83
CA PHE A 908 5.80 14.92 43.38
C PHE A 908 4.37 15.39 43.06
N ALA A 909 4.25 16.29 42.08
CA ALA A 909 2.96 16.56 41.45
C ALA A 909 2.48 15.30 40.71
N LYS A 910 1.16 15.09 40.66
CA LYS A 910 0.59 14.04 39.82
C LYS A 910 0.96 14.32 38.37
N THR A 911 1.76 13.42 37.79
CA THR A 911 2.08 13.41 36.37
C THR A 911 0.84 13.09 35.55
N PHE A 912 0.83 13.49 34.28
CA PHE A 912 -0.19 13.05 33.31
C PHE A 912 -0.27 11.51 33.25
N ALA A 913 0.87 10.84 33.45
CA ALA A 913 0.99 9.38 33.55
C ALA A 913 0.40 8.77 34.85
N ALA A 914 0.23 9.54 35.92
CA ALA A 914 -0.33 9.04 37.20
C ALA A 914 -1.87 9.02 37.19
N GLU A 915 -2.53 9.90 36.45
CA GLU A 915 -4.00 9.91 36.35
C GLU A 915 -4.55 8.69 35.59
N PHE A 916 -3.75 8.11 34.68
CA PHE A 916 -4.05 6.87 33.97
C PHE A 916 -3.92 5.58 34.81
N LYS A 917 -3.41 5.64 36.05
CA LYS A 917 -3.23 4.46 36.92
C LYS A 917 -4.41 4.14 37.85
N LYS A 918 -5.56 4.82 37.72
CA LYS A 918 -6.79 4.38 38.40
C LYS A 918 -7.35 3.12 37.71
N PRO A 919 -7.48 1.97 38.41
CA PRO A 919 -8.27 0.87 37.88
C PRO A 919 -9.77 1.24 37.92
N LEU A 920 -10.49 0.94 36.85
CA LEU A 920 -11.96 0.88 36.89
C LEU A 920 -12.38 -0.48 37.46
N SER A 921 -12.59 -0.54 38.77
CA SER A 921 -13.20 -1.67 39.51
C SER A 921 -13.46 -1.20 40.96
N ASN A 922 -14.59 -1.44 41.63
CA ASN A 922 -15.78 -2.25 41.31
C ASN A 922 -17.06 -1.65 41.95
N ILE A 923 -18.22 -2.02 41.39
CA ILE A 923 -19.43 -2.28 42.20
C ILE A 923 -19.47 -3.80 42.41
N ALA A 924 -19.53 -4.27 43.66
CA ALA A 924 -20.01 -5.60 44.04
C ALA A 924 -20.28 -5.66 45.56
N LEU A 925 -21.31 -6.41 45.98
CA LEU A 925 -21.73 -6.51 47.40
C LEU A 925 -20.90 -7.52 48.23
N VAL A 926 -20.87 -7.23 49.53
CA VAL A 926 -20.55 -8.04 50.74
C VAL A 926 -21.39 -9.35 50.77
N ALA A 927 -21.02 -10.51 51.37
CA ALA A 927 -19.77 -11.17 51.85
C ALA A 927 -20.08 -12.70 52.01
N ALA A 928 -19.16 -13.63 52.30
CA ALA A 928 -18.65 -14.03 53.64
C ALA A 928 -17.80 -15.35 53.51
N PRO A 929 -17.26 -16.00 54.58
CA PRO A 929 -16.06 -15.56 55.31
C PRO A 929 -14.96 -16.64 55.54
N THR A 930 -13.71 -16.18 55.78
CA THR A 930 -12.59 -16.79 56.57
C THR A 930 -12.13 -18.27 56.39
N ALA A 931 -10.83 -18.49 56.09
CA ALA A 931 -9.77 -18.98 57.04
C ALA A 931 -8.57 -19.76 56.40
N ILE A 932 -7.33 -19.45 56.85
CA ILE A 932 -6.20 -20.32 57.32
C ILE A 932 -5.83 -21.63 56.56
N ALA A 933 -4.55 -22.05 56.34
CA ALA A 933 -3.21 -21.40 56.26
C ALA A 933 -2.08 -22.41 55.85
N ALA A 934 -0.92 -21.90 55.38
CA ALA A 934 0.46 -22.46 55.43
C ALA A 934 0.91 -23.72 54.62
N GLY A 935 2.20 -23.72 54.21
CA GLY A 935 2.98 -24.84 53.61
C GLY A 935 3.79 -24.42 52.35
N SER A 936 5.09 -24.02 52.42
CA SER A 936 6.35 -24.82 52.47
C SER A 936 6.56 -25.79 51.27
N THR A 937 7.74 -25.97 50.63
CA THR A 937 9.09 -25.34 50.71
C THR A 937 9.98 -25.72 49.49
N THR A 938 10.75 -24.76 48.96
CA THR A 938 12.16 -24.81 48.43
C THR A 938 12.69 -25.71 47.28
N THR A 939 13.58 -25.06 46.48
CA THR A 939 14.88 -25.51 45.88
C THR A 939 15.00 -26.42 44.64
N THR A 940 15.17 -25.75 43.48
CA THR A 940 16.34 -25.69 42.56
C THR A 940 17.41 -26.80 42.39
N VAL A 941 17.88 -26.90 41.12
CA VAL A 941 19.19 -27.36 40.53
C VAL A 941 19.41 -28.84 40.13
N VAL A 942 19.87 -29.04 38.87
CA VAL A 942 21.00 -29.90 38.37
C VAL A 942 20.69 -30.66 37.05
N LYS A 943 21.67 -30.59 36.13
CA LYS A 943 21.92 -31.36 34.88
C LYS A 943 23.33 -31.99 35.03
N PRO A 944 23.80 -32.93 34.20
CA PRO A 944 23.20 -34.05 33.45
C PRO A 944 23.93 -35.40 33.79
N VAL A 945 23.83 -36.44 32.94
CA VAL A 945 24.95 -37.33 32.42
C VAL A 945 24.46 -38.74 32.01
N ASP A 946 24.86 -39.11 30.79
CA ASP A 946 25.14 -40.41 30.11
C ASP A 946 24.59 -41.78 30.56
N GLY A 947 24.34 -42.62 29.55
CA GLY A 947 24.13 -44.06 29.65
C GLY A 947 23.71 -44.70 28.32
N GLN A 948 24.66 -45.24 27.55
CA GLN A 948 24.38 -46.04 26.34
C GLN A 948 23.77 -47.40 26.71
N MET A 949 22.94 -48.01 25.84
CA MET A 949 23.12 -49.42 25.46
C MET A 949 22.35 -49.85 24.18
N ILE A 950 23.14 -50.41 23.27
CA ILE A 950 22.93 -51.63 22.47
C ILE A 950 21.88 -51.72 21.34
N VAL A 951 22.41 -52.23 20.24
CA VAL A 951 21.86 -52.56 18.92
C VAL A 951 20.99 -53.82 18.96
N ASN A 952 19.93 -53.86 18.16
CA ASN A 952 19.61 -55.05 17.36
C ASN A 952 18.90 -54.63 16.07
N GLY A 953 19.29 -55.22 14.95
CA GLY A 953 18.92 -54.74 13.62
C GLY A 953 17.94 -55.63 12.88
N GLN A 954 17.37 -55.09 11.80
CA GLN A 954 16.92 -55.87 10.65
C GLN A 954 17.02 -55.00 9.40
N VAL A 955 17.63 -55.54 8.34
CA VAL A 955 17.66 -54.92 7.01
C VAL A 955 16.37 -55.30 6.30
N ALA A 956 15.58 -54.31 5.87
CA ALA A 956 14.38 -54.52 5.08
C ALA A 956 14.27 -53.48 3.96
N THR A 957 14.52 -53.95 2.74
CA THR A 957 13.95 -53.53 1.43
C THR A 957 13.71 -52.05 1.11
N ALA A 958 14.19 -51.66 -0.08
CA ALA A 958 13.93 -50.36 -0.70
C ALA A 958 12.44 -49.99 -0.80
N ALA A 959 12.13 -48.72 -0.53
CA ALA A 959 10.80 -48.16 -0.65
C ALA A 959 10.40 -47.96 -2.13
N ASN A 960 9.88 -49.00 -2.76
CA ASN A 960 9.23 -48.88 -4.06
C ASN A 960 7.89 -48.12 -3.94
N SER A 961 7.66 -47.22 -4.91
CA SER A 961 6.36 -46.60 -5.26
C SER A 961 5.52 -46.01 -4.10
N THR A 962 5.97 -44.87 -3.56
CA THR A 962 5.14 -44.00 -2.70
C THR A 962 4.20 -43.12 -3.55
N PRO A 963 2.92 -42.90 -3.17
CA PRO A 963 1.87 -42.25 -4.01
C PRO A 963 2.02 -40.73 -4.22
N TRP A 964 3.23 -40.21 -4.03
CA TRP A 964 3.58 -38.78 -3.95
C TRP A 964 4.32 -38.27 -5.19
N GLN A 965 4.79 -39.17 -6.06
CA GLN A 965 5.43 -38.78 -7.31
C GLN A 965 4.42 -38.14 -8.28
N SER A 966 4.89 -37.12 -9.03
CA SER A 966 4.12 -36.39 -10.05
C SER A 966 2.86 -35.64 -9.56
N LYS A 967 2.73 -35.40 -8.25
CA LYS A 967 1.65 -34.59 -7.67
C LYS A 967 2.20 -33.38 -6.92
N TYR A 968 1.47 -32.28 -7.00
CA TYR A 968 1.67 -31.13 -6.12
C TYR A 968 0.92 -31.37 -4.80
N PHE A 969 1.41 -30.80 -3.70
CA PHE A 969 0.85 -30.92 -2.37
C PHE A 969 0.78 -29.57 -1.65
N ARG A 970 -0.25 -29.35 -0.85
CA ARG A 970 -0.34 -28.30 0.16
C ARG A 970 0.02 -28.90 1.51
N ILE A 971 0.69 -28.11 2.35
CA ILE A 971 1.13 -28.50 3.70
C ILE A 971 0.45 -27.52 4.66
N GLU A 972 -0.65 -27.96 5.29
CA GLU A 972 -1.54 -27.13 6.13
C GLU A 972 -1.38 -27.48 7.61
N ASN A 973 -1.32 -26.49 8.49
CA ASN A 973 -1.05 -26.75 9.92
C ASN A 973 -2.33 -27.12 10.70
N LEU A 974 -2.24 -28.13 11.57
CA LEU A 974 -3.36 -28.55 12.43
C LEU A 974 -3.79 -27.48 13.43
N TRP A 975 -2.83 -26.72 14.00
CA TRP A 975 -3.11 -25.76 15.07
C TRP A 975 -3.74 -24.46 14.58
N ARG A 976 -3.51 -24.11 13.30
CA ARG A 976 -4.10 -22.92 12.66
C ARG A 976 -4.73 -23.30 11.33
N SER A 977 -5.99 -23.71 11.39
CA SER A 977 -6.81 -24.11 10.23
C SER A 977 -6.73 -23.07 9.09
N GLY A 978 -6.59 -23.55 7.86
CA GLY A 978 -6.40 -22.73 6.67
C GLY A 978 -5.00 -22.15 6.47
N GLN A 979 -4.10 -22.21 7.48
CA GLN A 979 -2.74 -21.70 7.33
C GLN A 979 -1.81 -22.74 6.70
N ARG A 980 -1.29 -22.40 5.52
CA ARG A 980 -0.48 -23.29 4.68
C ARG A 980 0.94 -22.79 4.56
N LEU A 981 1.88 -23.72 4.58
CA LEU A 981 3.29 -23.47 4.28
C LEU A 981 3.42 -22.92 2.84
N ASN A 982 3.98 -21.72 2.70
CA ASN A 982 4.12 -21.03 1.42
C ASN A 982 5.36 -20.11 1.36
N VAL A 983 5.68 -19.62 0.17
CA VAL A 983 6.84 -18.75 -0.13
C VAL A 983 6.48 -17.44 -0.83
N GLU A 984 5.32 -16.84 -0.52
CA GLU A 984 5.00 -15.49 -1.04
C GLU A 984 5.99 -14.43 -0.59
N ASN A 985 6.49 -14.58 0.64
CA ASN A 985 7.60 -13.79 1.14
C ASN A 985 8.94 -14.50 0.88
N VAL A 986 10.04 -13.76 0.93
CA VAL A 986 11.40 -14.29 0.71
C VAL A 986 11.78 -15.40 1.71
N THR A 987 11.16 -15.40 2.89
CA THR A 987 11.28 -16.45 3.91
C THR A 987 10.02 -17.32 3.90
N PRO A 988 10.13 -18.67 3.92
CA PRO A 988 8.96 -19.54 3.99
C PRO A 988 8.15 -19.27 5.26
N THR A 989 6.83 -19.20 5.12
CA THR A 989 5.91 -18.82 6.18
C THR A 989 4.64 -19.67 6.15
N THR A 990 3.74 -19.43 7.10
CA THR A 990 2.46 -20.12 7.25
C THR A 990 1.35 -19.08 7.36
N THR A 991 0.54 -18.95 6.31
CA THR A 991 -0.53 -17.95 6.23
C THR A 991 -1.77 -18.55 5.60
N ILE A 992 -2.93 -17.93 5.84
CA ILE A 992 -4.14 -18.24 5.07
C ILE A 992 -3.88 -17.77 3.64
N ILE A 993 -4.01 -18.68 2.69
CA ILE A 993 -3.63 -18.43 1.30
C ILE A 993 -4.50 -19.23 0.33
N ASN A 994 -4.84 -18.61 -0.79
CA ASN A 994 -5.74 -19.15 -1.81
C ASN A 994 -5.31 -20.55 -2.27
N ASP A 995 -6.31 -21.38 -2.53
CA ASP A 995 -6.16 -22.77 -2.96
C ASP A 995 -5.24 -22.93 -4.19
N ASP A 996 -5.36 -22.03 -5.16
CA ASP A 996 -4.63 -22.12 -6.42
C ASP A 996 -3.24 -21.46 -6.39
N ALA A 997 -2.84 -20.87 -5.26
CA ALA A 997 -1.56 -20.16 -5.14
C ALA A 997 -0.36 -21.12 -5.26
N PHE A 998 0.41 -21.01 -6.34
CA PHE A 998 1.59 -21.87 -6.59
C PHE A 998 2.67 -21.73 -5.51
N SER A 999 2.68 -20.60 -4.78
CA SER A 999 3.52 -20.34 -3.61
C SER A 999 3.33 -21.37 -2.49
N ALA A 1000 2.12 -21.91 -2.33
CA ALA A 1000 1.72 -22.88 -1.31
C ALA A 1000 1.72 -24.34 -1.82
N GLN A 1001 2.24 -24.59 -3.02
CA GLN A 1001 2.25 -25.90 -3.67
C GLN A 1001 3.66 -26.46 -3.72
N TRP A 1002 3.80 -27.72 -3.31
CA TRP A 1002 5.07 -28.40 -3.05
C TRP A 1002 5.13 -29.74 -3.76
N VAL A 1003 6.30 -30.14 -4.24
CA VAL A 1003 6.56 -31.48 -4.78
C VAL A 1003 7.37 -32.25 -3.74
N LEU A 1004 6.87 -33.42 -3.34
CA LEU A 1004 7.54 -34.30 -2.38
C LEU A 1004 8.31 -35.37 -3.15
N LYS A 1005 9.60 -35.09 -3.42
CA LYS A 1005 10.48 -35.99 -4.18
C LYS A 1005 11.26 -36.91 -3.23
N PRO A 1006 11.21 -38.24 -3.39
CA PRO A 1006 12.03 -39.13 -2.57
C PRO A 1006 13.52 -38.92 -2.86
N VAL A 1007 14.34 -38.92 -1.80
CA VAL A 1007 15.80 -38.80 -1.88
C VAL A 1007 16.37 -40.19 -2.23
N PRO A 1008 17.09 -40.36 -3.37
CA PRO A 1008 17.54 -41.67 -3.84
C PRO A 1008 18.29 -42.49 -2.78
N ASN A 1009 17.95 -43.78 -2.69
CA ASN A 1009 18.54 -44.74 -1.75
C ASN A 1009 18.35 -44.41 -0.24
N THR A 1010 17.34 -43.61 0.11
CA THR A 1010 16.99 -43.31 1.51
C THR A 1010 15.48 -43.29 1.75
N ASN A 1011 15.06 -43.16 3.02
CA ASN A 1011 13.66 -42.98 3.41
C ASN A 1011 13.24 -41.49 3.54
N TYR A 1012 14.08 -40.55 3.10
CA TYR A 1012 13.81 -39.11 3.21
C TYR A 1012 13.22 -38.52 1.92
N PHE A 1013 12.65 -37.34 2.04
CA PHE A 1013 12.07 -36.57 0.95
C PHE A 1013 12.68 -35.17 0.88
N TRP A 1014 12.85 -34.66 -0.33
CA TRP A 1014 12.97 -33.24 -0.60
C TRP A 1014 11.57 -32.62 -0.68
N ILE A 1015 11.41 -31.43 -0.10
CA ILE A 1015 10.20 -30.61 -0.17
C ILE A 1015 10.52 -29.43 -1.09
N GLU A 1016 10.15 -29.53 -2.38
CA GLU A 1016 10.51 -28.57 -3.42
C GLU A 1016 9.32 -27.67 -3.77
N ASN A 1017 9.51 -26.36 -3.93
CA ASN A 1017 8.39 -25.45 -4.16
C ASN A 1017 8.01 -25.36 -5.66
N ARG A 1018 6.71 -25.31 -5.98
CA ARG A 1018 6.22 -25.17 -7.36
C ARG A 1018 6.56 -23.82 -7.99
N TRP A 1019 6.43 -22.72 -7.23
CA TRP A 1019 6.72 -21.38 -7.75
C TRP A 1019 8.22 -21.14 -7.87
N ARG A 1020 9.00 -21.58 -6.87
CA ARG A 1020 10.45 -21.46 -6.86
C ARG A 1020 11.10 -22.74 -7.40
N ASN A 1021 11.01 -22.90 -8.72
CA ASN A 1021 11.45 -24.08 -9.46
C ASN A 1021 12.89 -24.52 -9.09
N GLY A 1022 13.04 -25.73 -8.54
CA GLY A 1022 14.32 -26.29 -8.09
C GLY A 1022 14.83 -25.80 -6.73
N GLU A 1023 14.08 -24.96 -6.00
CA GLU A 1023 14.41 -24.55 -4.63
C GLU A 1023 13.70 -25.44 -3.61
N ARG A 1024 14.44 -25.85 -2.57
CA ARG A 1024 13.98 -26.84 -1.58
C ARG A 1024 13.94 -26.23 -0.19
N LEU A 1025 12.91 -26.61 0.59
CA LEU A 1025 12.87 -26.33 2.01
C LEU A 1025 14.06 -27.01 2.69
N ASN A 1026 14.86 -26.23 3.40
CA ASN A 1026 15.99 -26.70 4.16
C ASN A 1026 16.02 -26.02 5.54
N ALA A 1027 16.79 -26.59 6.45
CA ALA A 1027 16.92 -26.11 7.83
C ALA A 1027 18.34 -25.60 8.17
N GLU A 1028 19.16 -25.17 7.20
CA GLU A 1028 20.57 -24.78 7.44
C GLU A 1028 20.72 -23.58 8.37
N LYS A 1029 19.81 -22.60 8.24
CA LYS A 1029 19.80 -21.38 9.04
C LYS A 1029 18.99 -21.60 10.33
N GLU A 1030 18.92 -20.57 11.18
CA GLU A 1030 18.15 -20.64 12.43
C GLU A 1030 16.66 -20.88 12.16
N LEU A 1031 16.11 -20.14 11.18
CA LEU A 1031 14.79 -20.39 10.60
C LEU A 1031 14.91 -21.22 9.32
N PRO A 1032 13.92 -22.07 8.98
CA PRO A 1032 13.87 -22.77 7.71
C PRO A 1032 13.88 -21.79 6.52
N THR A 1033 14.54 -22.18 5.43
CA THR A 1033 14.61 -21.40 4.18
C THR A 1033 14.28 -22.26 2.97
N VAL A 1034 13.96 -21.61 1.86
CA VAL A 1034 13.75 -22.25 0.55
C VAL A 1034 14.72 -21.61 -0.40
N GLU A 1035 15.69 -22.39 -0.88
CA GLU A 1035 16.73 -21.95 -1.80
C GLU A 1035 17.30 -23.15 -2.58
N LYS A 1036 18.18 -22.88 -3.56
CA LYS A 1036 18.89 -23.94 -4.28
C LYS A 1036 19.93 -24.58 -3.36
N ILE A 1037 19.83 -25.90 -3.18
CA ILE A 1037 20.68 -26.65 -2.25
C ILE A 1037 21.06 -28.01 -2.85
N GLN A 1038 22.31 -28.43 -2.63
CA GLN A 1038 22.87 -29.66 -3.17
C GLN A 1038 22.09 -30.92 -2.69
N ASP A 1039 21.97 -31.92 -3.56
CA ASP A 1039 21.21 -33.15 -3.32
C ASP A 1039 21.64 -33.90 -2.04
N ALA A 1040 22.93 -33.86 -1.72
CA ALA A 1040 23.52 -34.51 -0.54
C ALA A 1040 23.31 -33.74 0.78
N ALA A 1041 22.70 -32.55 0.77
CA ALA A 1041 22.53 -31.75 1.98
C ALA A 1041 21.45 -32.34 2.89
N LEU A 1042 21.87 -32.96 4.00
CA LEU A 1042 21.00 -33.53 5.03
C LEU A 1042 20.01 -32.52 5.63
N SER A 1043 20.32 -31.23 5.53
CA SER A 1043 19.49 -30.10 5.95
C SER A 1043 18.20 -29.95 5.14
N ALA A 1044 18.15 -30.48 3.91
CA ALA A 1044 16.98 -30.54 3.03
C ALA A 1044 16.32 -31.93 2.98
N HIS A 1045 16.78 -32.89 3.78
CA HIS A 1045 16.22 -34.25 3.86
C HIS A 1045 15.21 -34.30 5.00
N TRP A 1046 13.94 -34.58 4.65
CA TRP A 1046 12.81 -34.57 5.59
C TRP A 1046 12.17 -35.96 5.72
N GLU A 1047 11.78 -36.32 6.94
CA GLU A 1047 11.05 -37.56 7.26
C GLU A 1047 9.59 -37.24 7.60
N PHE A 1048 8.66 -37.95 6.96
CA PHE A 1048 7.22 -37.76 7.14
C PHE A 1048 6.65 -38.86 8.05
N VAL A 1049 6.60 -38.59 9.36
CA VAL A 1049 6.07 -39.53 10.36
C VAL A 1049 4.54 -39.41 10.37
N LYS A 1050 3.85 -40.43 9.85
CA LYS A 1050 2.37 -40.44 9.76
C LYS A 1050 1.72 -40.55 11.14
N LEU A 1051 0.72 -39.72 11.40
CA LEU A 1051 -0.06 -39.70 12.65
C LEU A 1051 -1.49 -40.22 12.43
N SER A 1052 -2.15 -39.81 11.34
CA SER A 1052 -3.49 -40.29 10.95
C SER A 1052 -3.70 -40.12 9.44
N ASN A 1053 -4.96 -40.14 8.95
CA ASN A 1053 -5.23 -39.91 7.53
C ASN A 1053 -4.87 -38.48 7.13
N ASN A 1054 -3.95 -38.38 6.16
CA ASN A 1054 -3.33 -37.15 5.66
C ASN A 1054 -2.58 -36.28 6.69
N LEU A 1055 -2.53 -36.66 7.98
CA LEU A 1055 -1.84 -35.91 9.04
C LEU A 1055 -0.47 -36.51 9.37
N TYR A 1056 0.57 -35.67 9.34
CA TYR A 1056 1.96 -36.05 9.51
C TYR A 1056 2.72 -35.10 10.44
N ARG A 1057 3.81 -35.59 11.01
CA ARG A 1057 4.88 -34.80 11.62
C ARG A 1057 6.08 -34.80 10.68
N ILE A 1058 6.67 -33.63 10.43
CA ILE A 1058 7.77 -33.46 9.47
C ILE A 1058 9.07 -33.23 10.26
N GLU A 1059 10.01 -34.18 10.19
CA GLU A 1059 11.27 -34.15 10.96
C GLU A 1059 12.48 -33.93 10.06
N ASN A 1060 13.46 -33.16 10.53
CA ASN A 1060 14.65 -32.83 9.75
C ASN A 1060 15.80 -33.81 10.03
N ARG A 1061 16.45 -34.32 8.98
CA ARG A 1061 17.54 -35.30 9.13
C ARG A 1061 18.82 -34.71 9.73
N TRP A 1062 19.15 -33.46 9.42
CA TRP A 1062 20.33 -32.79 9.96
C TRP A 1062 20.15 -32.40 11.43
N LYS A 1063 19.03 -31.76 11.77
CA LYS A 1063 18.67 -31.40 13.15
C LYS A 1063 17.90 -32.54 13.83
N LYS A 1064 18.58 -33.64 14.17
CA LYS A 1064 17.97 -34.87 14.75
C LYS A 1064 17.06 -34.57 15.95
N GLY A 1065 15.79 -34.93 15.82
CA GLY A 1065 14.74 -34.71 16.84
C GLY A 1065 14.09 -33.32 16.79
N SER A 1066 14.46 -32.47 15.83
CA SER A 1066 13.74 -31.23 15.53
C SER A 1066 12.66 -31.47 14.47
N ARG A 1067 11.54 -30.77 14.63
CA ARG A 1067 10.35 -30.85 13.77
C ARG A 1067 10.06 -29.51 13.14
N LEU A 1068 9.49 -29.53 11.94
CA LEU A 1068 8.87 -28.34 11.37
C LEU A 1068 7.63 -27.98 12.19
N HIS A 1069 7.57 -26.78 12.75
CA HIS A 1069 6.45 -26.32 13.58
C HIS A 1069 6.25 -24.81 13.46
N MET A 1070 5.22 -24.29 14.12
CA MET A 1070 4.90 -22.87 14.15
C MET A 1070 4.41 -22.35 15.51
N GLU A 1071 4.93 -22.92 16.60
CA GLU A 1071 4.52 -22.61 17.99
C GLU A 1071 4.61 -21.11 18.31
N ASN A 1072 5.69 -20.45 17.87
CA ASN A 1072 5.93 -19.02 18.08
C ASN A 1072 5.28 -18.11 17.01
N GLY A 1073 4.37 -18.64 16.18
CA GLY A 1073 3.74 -17.89 15.08
C GLY A 1073 4.66 -17.62 13.87
N LYS A 1074 5.87 -18.15 13.89
CA LYS A 1074 6.82 -18.21 12.76
C LYS A 1074 7.10 -19.67 12.44
N LEU A 1075 7.44 -19.96 11.18
CA LEU A 1075 7.89 -21.29 10.79
C LEU A 1075 9.28 -21.57 11.38
N GLU A 1076 9.40 -22.65 12.15
CA GLU A 1076 10.61 -23.02 12.89
C GLU A 1076 10.93 -24.51 12.71
N CYS A 1077 12.19 -24.90 12.92
CA CYS A 1077 12.62 -26.30 12.89
C CYS A 1077 13.47 -26.63 14.13
N THR A 1078 12.81 -26.79 15.28
CA THR A 1078 13.46 -27.01 16.59
C THR A 1078 12.85 -28.22 17.33
N LYS A 1079 13.42 -28.58 18.49
CA LYS A 1079 12.86 -29.62 19.36
C LYS A 1079 11.58 -29.12 20.01
N ILE A 1080 10.49 -29.84 19.80
CA ILE A 1080 9.16 -29.54 20.35
C ILE A 1080 8.54 -30.83 20.89
N GLN A 1081 7.75 -30.72 21.95
CA GLN A 1081 7.14 -31.84 22.67
C GLN A 1081 6.32 -32.77 21.75
N ASP A 1082 6.25 -34.05 22.10
CA ASP A 1082 5.33 -34.99 21.45
C ASP A 1082 3.87 -34.58 21.70
N GLY A 1083 3.03 -34.69 20.67
CA GLY A 1083 1.65 -34.24 20.72
C GLY A 1083 1.41 -32.74 20.47
N ALA A 1084 2.44 -31.93 20.22
CA ALA A 1084 2.25 -30.52 19.87
C ALA A 1084 1.54 -30.33 18.52
N ASN A 1085 0.28 -29.85 18.55
CA ASN A 1085 -0.52 -29.59 17.34
C ASN A 1085 0.17 -28.64 16.35
N SER A 1086 0.99 -27.70 16.85
CA SER A 1086 1.78 -26.75 16.04
C SER A 1086 2.82 -27.42 15.13
N ALA A 1087 3.19 -28.68 15.42
CA ALA A 1087 4.12 -29.51 14.65
C ALA A 1087 3.43 -30.60 13.79
N MET A 1088 2.09 -30.58 13.73
CA MET A 1088 1.30 -31.52 12.93
C MET A 1088 0.76 -30.85 11.67
N TRP A 1089 0.89 -31.55 10.54
CA TRP A 1089 0.64 -31.00 9.22
C TRP A 1089 -0.25 -31.94 8.39
N TYR A 1090 -1.35 -31.41 7.86
CA TYR A 1090 -2.09 -32.06 6.81
C TYR A 1090 -1.34 -31.91 5.48
N ILE A 1091 -1.07 -33.02 4.81
CA ILE A 1091 -0.50 -33.01 3.46
C ILE A 1091 -1.60 -33.42 2.48
N LEU A 1092 -2.01 -32.48 1.64
CA LEU A 1092 -3.19 -32.56 0.77
C LEU A 1092 -2.75 -32.38 -0.68
N SER A 1093 -3.18 -33.22 -1.63
CA SER A 1093 -2.73 -33.06 -3.03
C SER A 1093 -3.36 -31.85 -3.71
N SER A 1094 -2.56 -30.89 -4.15
CA SER A 1094 -2.98 -29.74 -4.95
C SER A 1094 -3.38 -30.23 -6.35
N GLY A 1095 -4.68 -30.13 -6.64
CA GLY A 1095 -5.34 -30.85 -7.73
C GLY A 1095 -6.59 -31.58 -7.23
N ILE A 1096 -6.62 -31.96 -5.95
CA ILE A 1096 -7.86 -32.20 -5.22
C ILE A 1096 -8.31 -30.85 -4.65
N ILE A 1097 -9.10 -30.13 -5.44
CA ILE A 1097 -10.32 -29.52 -4.88
C ILE A 1097 -11.11 -30.69 -4.27
N VAL A 1098 -11.87 -30.50 -3.19
CA VAL A 1098 -12.89 -31.49 -2.80
C VAL A 1098 -14.09 -31.38 -3.76
N ALA A 1099 -13.80 -31.76 -4.99
CA ALA A 1099 -14.57 -31.92 -6.21
C ALA A 1099 -13.63 -32.79 -7.06
N ASP A 1100 -13.63 -34.11 -6.94
CA ASP A 1100 -14.82 -34.96 -7.02
C ASP A 1100 -15.20 -35.71 -5.73
N ALA A 1101 -15.96 -35.04 -4.85
CA ALA A 1101 -17.22 -35.68 -4.48
C ALA A 1101 -18.19 -35.37 -5.62
N PRO A 1102 -19.00 -36.32 -6.14
CA PRO A 1102 -20.18 -35.95 -6.91
C PRO A 1102 -20.99 -34.96 -6.06
N PRO A 1103 -21.70 -33.97 -6.66
CA PRO A 1103 -22.46 -33.00 -5.88
C PRO A 1103 -23.30 -33.78 -4.87
N VAL A 1104 -23.17 -33.51 -3.56
CA VAL A 1104 -23.58 -34.49 -2.53
C VAL A 1104 -25.06 -34.90 -2.68
N ALA A 1105 -25.85 -33.97 -3.24
CA ALA A 1105 -27.08 -34.18 -4.01
C ALA A 1105 -27.28 -35.57 -4.66
N ASN A 1106 -26.34 -36.05 -5.49
CA ASN A 1106 -26.46 -37.28 -6.28
C ASN A 1106 -26.65 -38.55 -5.44
N ILE A 1107 -26.18 -38.56 -4.19
CA ILE A 1107 -26.40 -39.69 -3.25
C ILE A 1107 -27.89 -39.77 -2.85
N TRP A 1108 -28.58 -38.63 -2.90
CA TRP A 1108 -29.98 -38.42 -2.51
C TRP A 1108 -30.89 -37.97 -3.65
N ALA A 1109 -30.39 -37.93 -4.89
CA ALA A 1109 -31.17 -37.51 -6.05
C ALA A 1109 -32.35 -38.47 -6.24
N GLY A 1110 -33.55 -37.90 -6.36
CA GLY A 1110 -34.81 -38.66 -6.43
C GLY A 1110 -35.26 -39.31 -5.11
N LYS A 1111 -34.54 -39.11 -3.99
CA LYS A 1111 -34.93 -39.60 -2.65
C LYS A 1111 -35.53 -38.46 -1.82
N PHE A 1112 -36.39 -38.82 -0.88
CA PHE A 1112 -36.84 -37.92 0.17
C PHE A 1112 -35.87 -37.98 1.36
N VAL A 1113 -35.50 -36.81 1.90
CA VAL A 1113 -34.58 -36.69 3.03
C VAL A 1113 -35.15 -35.82 4.15
N ARG A 1114 -34.78 -36.12 5.39
CA ARG A 1114 -34.93 -35.22 6.54
C ARG A 1114 -33.59 -34.56 6.85
N ILE A 1115 -33.66 -33.31 7.28
CA ILE A 1115 -32.50 -32.46 7.58
C ILE A 1115 -32.55 -32.19 9.08
N GLU A 1116 -31.72 -32.90 9.84
CA GLU A 1116 -31.79 -33.02 11.31
C GLU A 1116 -30.64 -32.26 11.96
N ASN A 1117 -30.88 -31.45 13.00
CA ASN A 1117 -29.83 -30.61 13.55
C ASN A 1117 -28.88 -31.41 14.47
N VAL A 1118 -27.57 -31.16 14.36
CA VAL A 1118 -26.56 -31.85 15.19
C VAL A 1118 -26.60 -31.40 16.65
N TRP A 1119 -26.87 -30.11 16.91
CA TRP A 1119 -26.96 -29.56 18.26
C TRP A 1119 -28.27 -29.95 18.96
N LYS A 1120 -29.41 -29.76 18.30
CA LYS A 1120 -30.73 -30.20 18.80
C LYS A 1120 -31.19 -31.44 18.03
N LYS A 1121 -30.80 -32.61 18.53
CA LYS A 1121 -30.93 -33.92 17.85
C LYS A 1121 -32.36 -34.27 17.39
N ASP A 1122 -33.38 -33.81 18.11
CA ASP A 1122 -34.78 -34.08 17.78
C ASP A 1122 -35.38 -33.04 16.80
N ASN A 1123 -34.69 -31.93 16.55
CA ASN A 1123 -35.17 -30.86 15.67
C ASN A 1123 -34.83 -31.14 14.21
N VAL A 1124 -35.86 -31.09 13.35
CA VAL A 1124 -35.72 -31.22 11.89
C VAL A 1124 -36.29 -30.00 11.18
N LEU A 1125 -35.78 -29.69 9.97
CA LEU A 1125 -36.38 -28.67 9.11
C LEU A 1125 -37.76 -29.10 8.60
N GLN A 1126 -38.78 -28.29 8.87
CA GLN A 1126 -40.17 -28.57 8.49
C GLN A 1126 -40.99 -27.31 8.22
N ILE A 1127 -42.13 -27.47 7.55
CA ILE A 1127 -43.10 -26.40 7.22
C ILE A 1127 -44.55 -26.70 7.68
N GLU A 1128 -44.73 -27.61 8.64
CA GLU A 1128 -46.02 -28.14 9.12
C GLU A 1128 -47.00 -27.01 9.48
N ASN A 1129 -46.53 -26.05 10.27
CA ASN A 1129 -47.33 -24.93 10.77
C ASN A 1129 -47.40 -23.74 9.79
N GLY A 1130 -46.96 -23.91 8.53
CA GLY A 1130 -46.93 -22.86 7.50
C GLY A 1130 -45.52 -22.31 7.27
N PRO A 1131 -44.97 -21.46 8.16
CA PRO A 1131 -43.60 -20.97 8.05
C PRO A 1131 -42.57 -22.09 8.20
N LEU A 1132 -41.39 -21.88 7.60
CA LEU A 1132 -40.22 -22.72 7.85
C LEU A 1132 -39.82 -22.65 9.32
N SER A 1133 -39.58 -23.81 9.93
CA SER A 1133 -39.15 -23.92 11.31
C SER A 1133 -38.23 -25.14 11.50
N SER A 1134 -37.55 -25.20 12.65
CA SER A 1134 -36.75 -26.35 13.07
C SER A 1134 -37.21 -26.81 14.46
N ALA A 1135 -37.92 -27.92 14.52
CA ALA A 1135 -38.60 -28.41 15.73
C ALA A 1135 -38.79 -29.94 15.69
N PRO A 1136 -39.07 -30.58 16.84
CA PRO A 1136 -39.45 -32.00 16.87
C PRO A 1136 -40.75 -32.25 16.12
N ILE A 1137 -40.76 -33.28 15.27
CA ILE A 1137 -41.94 -33.76 14.55
C ILE A 1137 -41.75 -35.24 14.21
N ASN A 1138 -42.84 -36.00 14.12
CA ASN A 1138 -42.79 -37.44 13.85
C ASN A 1138 -42.19 -37.74 12.47
N ASP A 1139 -41.56 -38.92 12.34
CA ASP A 1139 -40.88 -39.37 11.11
C ASP A 1139 -41.82 -39.52 9.89
N GLY A 1140 -43.13 -39.66 10.11
CA GLY A 1140 -44.12 -39.75 9.03
C GLY A 1140 -44.51 -38.41 8.39
N ALA A 1141 -44.16 -37.27 9.00
CA ALA A 1141 -44.61 -35.95 8.56
C ALA A 1141 -43.96 -35.52 7.23
N TRP A 1142 -44.75 -35.45 6.15
CA TRP A 1142 -44.27 -35.05 4.82
C TRP A 1142 -43.75 -33.61 4.76
N SER A 1143 -44.21 -32.74 5.66
CA SER A 1143 -43.75 -31.36 5.80
C SER A 1143 -42.27 -31.25 6.21
N ALA A 1144 -41.72 -32.29 6.84
CA ALA A 1144 -40.31 -32.41 7.24
C ALA A 1144 -39.42 -33.07 6.17
N ASN A 1145 -40.01 -33.53 5.06
CA ASN A 1145 -39.32 -34.25 4.01
C ASN A 1145 -38.99 -33.31 2.84
N TRP A 1146 -37.76 -33.40 2.36
CA TRP A 1146 -37.19 -32.54 1.32
C TRP A 1146 -36.64 -33.37 0.16
N VAL A 1147 -36.53 -32.75 -1.01
CA VAL A 1147 -35.86 -33.30 -2.20
C VAL A 1147 -34.72 -32.36 -2.58
N PHE A 1148 -33.54 -32.92 -2.77
CA PHE A 1148 -32.40 -32.19 -3.33
C PHE A 1148 -32.40 -32.34 -4.84
N LYS A 1149 -32.55 -31.22 -5.55
CA LYS A 1149 -32.47 -31.16 -7.02
C LYS A 1149 -31.20 -30.41 -7.40
N THR A 1150 -30.36 -30.97 -8.27
CA THR A 1150 -29.16 -30.32 -8.78
C THR A 1150 -29.52 -29.14 -9.69
N VAL A 1151 -28.84 -28.01 -9.51
CA VAL A 1151 -28.94 -26.86 -10.42
C VAL A 1151 -28.07 -27.17 -11.66
N PRO A 1152 -28.63 -27.22 -12.89
CA PRO A 1152 -27.90 -27.63 -14.09
C PRO A 1152 -26.58 -26.89 -14.28
N ASN A 1153 -25.53 -27.62 -14.65
CA ASN A 1153 -24.16 -27.12 -14.89
C ASN A 1153 -23.51 -26.38 -13.71
N THR A 1154 -23.94 -26.65 -12.46
CA THR A 1154 -23.30 -26.09 -11.25
C THR A 1154 -23.19 -27.10 -10.11
N LYS A 1155 -22.39 -26.77 -9.08
CA LYS A 1155 -22.28 -27.54 -7.84
C LYS A 1155 -23.43 -27.36 -6.84
N TYR A 1156 -24.39 -26.47 -7.13
CA TYR A 1156 -25.43 -26.07 -6.18
C TYR A 1156 -26.70 -26.92 -6.29
N ILE A 1157 -27.51 -26.92 -5.23
CA ILE A 1157 -28.81 -27.59 -5.17
C ILE A 1157 -29.95 -26.62 -4.87
N TRP A 1158 -31.14 -26.96 -5.36
CA TRP A 1158 -32.40 -26.52 -4.75
C TRP A 1158 -32.81 -27.53 -3.68
N ILE A 1159 -33.32 -27.03 -2.54
CA ILE A 1159 -33.92 -27.83 -1.47
C ILE A 1159 -35.43 -27.58 -1.51
N GLU A 1160 -36.19 -28.54 -2.06
CA GLU A 1160 -37.62 -28.41 -2.33
C GLU A 1160 -38.45 -29.30 -1.39
N ASN A 1161 -39.59 -28.81 -0.90
CA ASN A 1161 -40.39 -29.56 0.07
C ASN A 1161 -41.27 -30.65 -0.57
N ARG A 1162 -41.39 -31.82 0.08
CA ARG A 1162 -42.25 -32.93 -0.39
C ARG A 1162 -43.75 -32.62 -0.28
N TRP A 1163 -44.18 -31.99 0.82
CA TRP A 1163 -45.60 -31.74 1.08
C TRP A 1163 -46.17 -30.62 0.20
N LYS A 1164 -45.33 -29.63 -0.15
CA LYS A 1164 -45.68 -28.53 -1.05
C LYS A 1164 -44.64 -28.40 -2.16
N PRO A 1165 -44.75 -29.19 -3.25
CA PRO A 1165 -43.84 -29.10 -4.39
C PRO A 1165 -43.74 -27.69 -4.96
N GLY A 1166 -42.55 -27.32 -5.46
CA GLY A 1166 -42.25 -25.95 -5.91
C GLY A 1166 -41.94 -24.94 -4.80
N LEU A 1167 -42.22 -25.22 -3.51
CA LEU A 1167 -41.69 -24.41 -2.41
C LEU A 1167 -40.27 -24.83 -2.09
N ARG A 1168 -39.33 -23.89 -2.19
CA ARG A 1168 -37.90 -24.11 -1.98
C ARG A 1168 -37.36 -23.25 -0.86
N LEU A 1169 -36.38 -23.78 -0.14
CA LEU A 1169 -35.60 -23.00 0.83
C LEU A 1169 -34.89 -21.86 0.10
N ASN A 1170 -35.10 -20.63 0.54
CA ASN A 1170 -34.46 -19.44 -0.04
C ASN A 1170 -34.33 -18.30 0.99
N ILE A 1171 -33.55 -17.29 0.62
CA ILE A 1171 -33.35 -16.06 1.40
C ILE A 1171 -33.70 -14.78 0.60
N GLU A 1172 -34.56 -14.86 -0.42
CA GLU A 1172 -34.84 -13.76 -1.36
C GLU A 1172 -35.29 -12.47 -0.65
N THR A 1173 -36.13 -12.61 0.39
CA THR A 1173 -36.65 -11.51 1.22
C THR A 1173 -35.70 -11.10 2.36
N GLY A 1174 -34.45 -11.58 2.35
CA GLY A 1174 -33.47 -11.37 3.43
C GLY A 1174 -33.66 -12.26 4.65
N THR A 1175 -34.72 -13.05 4.72
CA THR A 1175 -34.98 -14.04 5.79
C THR A 1175 -35.07 -15.45 5.21
N LEU A 1176 -34.66 -16.46 5.99
CA LEU A 1176 -34.72 -17.85 5.56
C LEU A 1176 -36.16 -18.36 5.58
N THR A 1177 -36.70 -18.66 4.41
CA THR A 1177 -38.09 -19.09 4.23
C THR A 1177 -38.19 -20.26 3.25
N ALA A 1178 -39.38 -20.87 3.17
CA ALA A 1178 -39.74 -21.83 2.12
C ALA A 1178 -40.89 -21.24 1.29
N SER A 1179 -40.62 -20.87 0.04
CA SER A 1179 -41.60 -20.21 -0.84
C SER A 1179 -41.40 -20.63 -2.30
N THR A 1180 -42.39 -20.34 -3.14
CA THR A 1180 -42.24 -20.44 -4.60
C THR A 1180 -41.23 -19.41 -5.07
N ILE A 1181 -40.26 -19.83 -5.89
CA ILE A 1181 -39.18 -18.97 -6.38
C ILE A 1181 -38.66 -19.45 -7.73
N ASN A 1182 -38.12 -18.53 -8.53
CA ASN A 1182 -37.59 -18.81 -9.87
C ASN A 1182 -36.38 -19.76 -9.80
N ASP A 1183 -36.25 -20.66 -10.78
CA ASP A 1183 -35.10 -21.58 -10.88
C ASP A 1183 -33.75 -20.85 -10.88
N ASN A 1184 -33.68 -19.69 -11.53
CA ASN A 1184 -32.46 -18.88 -11.66
C ASN A 1184 -32.11 -18.05 -10.41
N SER A 1185 -32.99 -17.97 -9.40
CA SER A 1185 -32.73 -17.19 -8.18
C SER A 1185 -31.62 -17.83 -7.35
N GLN A 1186 -30.46 -17.16 -7.28
CA GLN A 1186 -29.30 -17.64 -6.52
C GLN A 1186 -29.58 -17.75 -5.02
N SER A 1187 -30.54 -16.99 -4.50
CA SER A 1187 -31.02 -17.04 -3.10
C SER A 1187 -31.61 -18.40 -2.71
N ALA A 1188 -32.08 -19.19 -3.68
CA ALA A 1188 -32.66 -20.52 -3.50
C ALA A 1188 -31.66 -21.66 -3.73
N GLN A 1189 -30.39 -21.33 -4.01
CA GLN A 1189 -29.36 -22.28 -4.41
C GLN A 1189 -28.35 -22.44 -3.27
N TRP A 1190 -28.09 -23.70 -2.91
CA TRP A 1190 -27.35 -24.07 -1.70
C TRP A 1190 -26.16 -24.98 -2.02
N GLU A 1191 -25.11 -24.90 -1.23
CA GLU A 1191 -23.96 -25.80 -1.26
C GLU A 1191 -23.95 -26.66 0.02
N LEU A 1192 -23.87 -27.99 -0.14
CA LEU A 1192 -23.71 -28.92 0.97
C LEU A 1192 -22.22 -29.22 1.18
N LYS A 1193 -21.65 -28.74 2.29
CA LYS A 1193 -20.26 -28.98 2.67
C LYS A 1193 -20.20 -30.03 3.77
N LEU A 1194 -19.46 -31.12 3.54
CA LEU A 1194 -19.20 -32.14 4.56
C LEU A 1194 -18.17 -31.59 5.56
N VAL A 1195 -18.54 -31.51 6.85
CA VAL A 1195 -17.68 -30.95 7.93
C VAL A 1195 -17.28 -32.02 8.95
N GLY A 1196 -17.90 -33.19 8.92
CA GLY A 1196 -17.55 -34.34 9.74
C GLY A 1196 -18.29 -35.60 9.29
N GLU A 1197 -18.20 -36.68 10.06
CA GLU A 1197 -18.90 -37.94 9.75
C GLU A 1197 -20.42 -37.71 9.65
N ASN A 1198 -20.97 -37.87 8.44
CA ASN A 1198 -22.38 -37.63 8.08
C ASN A 1198 -22.96 -36.28 8.55
N SER A 1199 -22.12 -35.25 8.69
CA SER A 1199 -22.50 -33.92 9.19
C SER A 1199 -22.18 -32.84 8.16
N TYR A 1200 -23.21 -32.07 7.77
CA TYR A 1200 -23.18 -31.14 6.66
C TYR A 1200 -23.50 -29.72 7.10
N ARG A 1201 -22.77 -28.75 6.53
CA ARG A 1201 -23.11 -27.34 6.56
C ARG A 1201 -23.84 -26.98 5.27
N ILE A 1202 -24.91 -26.19 5.36
CA ILE A 1202 -25.75 -25.81 4.21
C ILE A 1202 -25.58 -24.31 3.96
N ASP A 1203 -24.76 -23.97 2.96
CA ASP A 1203 -24.33 -22.60 2.67
C ASP A 1203 -25.12 -22.01 1.50
N ASN A 1204 -25.46 -20.71 1.55
CA ASN A 1204 -26.20 -20.06 0.47
C ASN A 1204 -25.28 -19.56 -0.66
N ARG A 1205 -25.70 -19.70 -1.93
CA ARG A 1205 -24.95 -19.20 -3.09
C ARG A 1205 -24.90 -17.66 -3.17
N TRP A 1206 -26.01 -16.98 -2.87
CA TRP A 1206 -26.15 -15.54 -3.13
C TRP A 1206 -25.37 -14.67 -2.15
N GLN A 1207 -25.37 -15.06 -0.87
CA GLN A 1207 -24.69 -14.34 0.21
C GLN A 1207 -23.64 -15.27 0.84
N GLY A 1208 -22.68 -15.71 0.02
CA GLY A 1208 -21.64 -16.66 0.41
C GLY A 1208 -20.99 -16.30 1.75
N GLU A 1209 -20.76 -17.33 2.58
CA GLU A 1209 -20.49 -17.31 4.03
C GLU A 1209 -21.71 -17.42 4.96
N LYS A 1210 -22.94 -17.15 4.49
CA LYS A 1210 -24.15 -17.42 5.28
C LYS A 1210 -24.60 -18.88 5.17
N SER A 1211 -25.02 -19.44 6.31
CA SER A 1211 -25.42 -20.84 6.43
C SER A 1211 -26.74 -21.00 7.18
N ILE A 1212 -27.46 -22.07 6.90
CA ILE A 1212 -28.65 -22.45 7.67
C ILE A 1212 -28.21 -22.90 9.08
N HIS A 1213 -28.72 -22.25 10.13
CA HIS A 1213 -28.43 -22.61 11.53
C HIS A 1213 -29.59 -22.33 12.49
N ILE A 1214 -29.48 -22.82 13.72
CA ILE A 1214 -30.46 -22.60 14.80
C ILE A 1214 -29.90 -21.97 16.07
N GLU A 1215 -28.73 -21.32 16.00
CA GLU A 1215 -28.01 -20.71 17.13
C GLU A 1215 -28.94 -19.93 18.08
N ASN A 1216 -29.74 -19.00 17.55
CA ASN A 1216 -30.67 -18.18 18.35
C ASN A 1216 -31.99 -18.89 18.71
N GLY A 1217 -32.03 -20.23 18.63
CA GLY A 1217 -33.21 -21.05 18.93
C GLY A 1217 -34.32 -21.03 17.87
N LYS A 1218 -34.19 -20.21 16.82
CA LYS A 1218 -35.05 -20.16 15.64
C LYS A 1218 -34.25 -20.55 14.40
N ILE A 1219 -34.92 -20.98 13.34
CA ILE A 1219 -34.25 -21.27 12.07
C ILE A 1219 -33.91 -19.97 11.34
N GLU A 1220 -32.65 -19.83 10.92
CA GLU A 1220 -32.15 -18.60 10.29
C GLU A 1220 -31.00 -18.91 9.31
N CYS A 1221 -30.63 -17.91 8.49
CA CYS A 1221 -29.47 -17.99 7.60
C CYS A 1221 -28.60 -16.75 7.80
N SER A 1222 -27.49 -16.89 8.51
CA SER A 1222 -26.58 -15.79 8.82
C SER A 1222 -25.12 -16.25 8.83
N GLY A 1223 -24.19 -15.31 9.06
CA GLY A 1223 -22.77 -15.61 9.17
C GLY A 1223 -22.49 -16.31 10.49
N ILE A 1224 -21.96 -17.53 10.43
CA ILE A 1224 -21.71 -18.36 11.61
C ILE A 1224 -20.39 -19.12 11.48
N SER A 1225 -19.76 -19.43 12.63
CA SER A 1225 -18.52 -20.21 12.71
C SER A 1225 -18.66 -21.54 11.97
N SER A 1226 -17.62 -21.92 11.22
CA SER A 1226 -17.58 -23.17 10.45
C SER A 1226 -17.71 -24.44 11.29
N MET A 1227 -17.47 -24.34 12.60
CA MET A 1227 -17.54 -25.44 13.57
C MET A 1227 -18.74 -25.34 14.53
N ALA A 1228 -19.66 -24.38 14.33
CA ALA A 1228 -20.84 -24.23 15.19
C ALA A 1228 -21.80 -25.42 15.02
N GLN A 1229 -22.03 -26.20 16.08
CA GLN A 1229 -22.90 -27.38 16.04
C GLN A 1229 -24.34 -27.06 15.61
N SER A 1230 -24.81 -25.83 15.87
CA SER A 1230 -26.12 -25.33 15.46
C SER A 1230 -26.28 -25.16 13.95
N ALA A 1231 -25.17 -25.05 13.20
CA ALA A 1231 -25.10 -24.95 11.74
C ALA A 1231 -24.81 -26.28 11.04
N LEU A 1232 -24.62 -27.37 11.81
CA LEU A 1232 -24.35 -28.71 11.31
C LEU A 1232 -25.65 -29.53 11.27
N TRP A 1233 -25.84 -30.22 10.16
CA TRP A 1233 -27.06 -30.97 9.85
C TRP A 1233 -26.74 -32.39 9.39
N LYS A 1234 -27.51 -33.37 9.86
CA LYS A 1234 -27.50 -34.74 9.34
C LYS A 1234 -28.57 -34.88 8.27
N ILE A 1235 -28.23 -35.58 7.19
CA ILE A 1235 -29.17 -35.88 6.10
C ILE A 1235 -29.58 -37.34 6.21
N ARG A 1236 -30.81 -37.60 6.67
CA ARG A 1236 -31.38 -38.95 6.81
C ARG A 1236 -32.29 -39.24 5.63
N VAL A 1237 -32.04 -40.33 4.91
CA VAL A 1237 -32.93 -40.81 3.83
C VAL A 1237 -34.18 -41.41 4.45
N MET A 1238 -35.34 -41.01 3.92
CA MET A 1238 -36.63 -41.61 4.25
C MET A 1238 -36.99 -42.66 3.20
N GLN A 1239 -37.45 -43.82 3.66
CA GLN A 1239 -38.02 -44.87 2.82
C GLN A 1239 -39.47 -44.55 2.45
#